data_AF-A0A354I016-F1
#
_entry.id   AF-A0A354I016-F1
#
_cell.length_a   1.000
_cell.length_b   1.000
_cell.length_c   1.000
_cell.angle_alpha   90.00
_cell.angle_beta   90.00
_cell.angle_gamma   90.00
#
_symmetry.space_group_name_H-M   'P 1'
#
loop_
_entity.id
_entity.type
_entity.pdbx_description
1 polymer ?
#
loop_
_entity_poly.entity_id
_entity_poly.type
_entity_poly.pdbx_seq_one_letter_code
_entity_poly.pdbx_strand_id
1 'polypeptide(L)'
;MRIFVDYIDIIMNRRIYYIFFTLLMLLSPGFHARGQINTDQVMRIGRNTLYFEDYVLSIQYFNQVISVKPYLAQPYFYRAIAKLNLEDYRGAEEDATMAIERNPFITDAYEVRGVARQNMGLTKEAIEDYDHALEQLPESRGLMYNKALAQQDVGDLDGASATYEALLKSYPGFEGGYVGRARLRLERTDTVGALADINKALEINRNAINGYIIRADININSTKDYQAALDDMNEAIKLEPQYPGFFINRAYVKYLLDDYFGAMADFDYALQLDPTNTAALFNRGMLRAEVHDTNKAIDDFSQVLSLSPDDYKALYNRAMLYGEIGEFDQAVADLDKVIEAFPDFAAAYFLRYDLKRRHGGETASAKRDYDRSMELAQTRVKKSDASEDGDADKGLFPELTAENSETQEQVKRRFTSLTTIDDNTRDDRVFNNKNIRGKVQNRNVTVEIEPMFVVTYYTSPTELKQSGDYIREVDDLNYTRMLRYLLQVTNHEPSMSDEDAIQSHFSSIEYYNSYLATHTPRAIDYFGRAMDFMTTRNYPAAIDDLNRAIALTPDFTVAYLVRSYARYCDRGNPSSADGDNQVPEQAKNMRSLRGDMQGVLDDLDMVIKLSPEMAVAYYNKGVALAELQDYTGAISAFTKALQLRPDLGEAYYNRGYSYLRLGNKDAGVADLSKAGELGIVPSYNLLKRMNR
;
A
#
# COMPACT_ATOMS: atom_id res chain seq x y z
N MET A 1 -17.00 51.37 76.27
CA MET A 1 -15.63 50.95 75.89
C MET A 1 -15.44 49.44 75.85
N ARG A 2 -16.03 48.62 76.75
CA ARG A 2 -15.87 47.15 76.71
C ARG A 2 -16.49 46.43 75.49
N ILE A 3 -17.64 46.89 74.97
CA ILE A 3 -18.33 46.24 73.83
C ILE A 3 -17.57 46.38 72.50
N PHE A 4 -16.70 47.39 72.37
CA PHE A 4 -15.93 47.63 71.14
C PHE A 4 -14.66 46.76 71.05
N VAL A 5 -14.14 46.30 72.19
CA VAL A 5 -12.95 45.44 72.24
C VAL A 5 -13.33 44.00 71.89
N ASP A 6 -14.45 43.50 72.45
CA ASP A 6 -14.94 42.14 72.17
C ASP A 6 -15.33 41.93 70.69
N TYR A 7 -15.84 42.98 70.01
CA TYR A 7 -16.22 42.89 68.60
C TYR A 7 -15.01 42.87 67.65
N ILE A 8 -13.90 43.51 68.02
CA ILE A 8 -12.66 43.50 67.25
C ILE A 8 -11.96 42.15 67.40
N ASP A 9 -11.94 41.56 68.60
CA ASP A 9 -11.35 40.25 68.85
C ASP A 9 -12.08 39.10 68.12
N ILE A 10 -13.41 39.17 67.99
CA ILE A 10 -14.19 38.18 67.22
C ILE A 10 -13.91 38.29 65.71
N ILE A 11 -13.73 39.50 65.18
CA ILE A 11 -13.41 39.71 63.76
C ILE A 11 -11.95 39.34 63.46
N MET A 12 -11.02 39.65 64.37
CA MET A 12 -9.61 39.26 64.24
C MET A 12 -9.43 37.74 64.32
N ASN A 13 -10.09 37.05 65.26
CA ASN A 13 -10.00 35.59 65.34
C ASN A 13 -10.62 34.88 64.14
N ARG A 14 -11.72 35.41 63.56
CA ARG A 14 -12.26 34.88 62.30
C ARG A 14 -11.28 35.09 61.13
N ARG A 15 -10.67 36.27 61.02
CA ARG A 15 -9.66 36.53 59.97
C ARG A 15 -8.41 35.66 60.13
N ILE A 16 -7.95 35.42 61.36
CA ILE A 16 -6.84 34.51 61.63
C ILE A 16 -7.21 33.08 61.25
N TYR A 17 -8.44 32.62 61.54
CA TYR A 17 -8.92 31.31 61.06
C TYR A 17 -8.97 31.22 59.53
N TYR A 18 -9.44 32.26 58.83
CA TYR A 18 -9.45 32.28 57.36
C TYR A 18 -8.04 32.34 56.77
N ILE A 19 -7.11 33.09 57.39
CA ILE A 19 -5.70 33.15 57.00
C ILE A 19 -5.02 31.79 57.26
N PHE A 20 -5.32 31.14 58.37
CA PHE A 20 -4.77 29.81 58.69
C PHE A 20 -5.34 28.74 57.78
N PHE A 21 -6.63 28.80 57.44
CA PHE A 21 -7.29 27.88 56.51
C PHE A 21 -6.80 28.06 55.07
N THR A 22 -6.53 29.31 54.66
CA THR A 22 -5.91 29.60 53.35
C THR A 22 -4.44 29.21 53.31
N LEU A 23 -3.67 29.40 54.39
CA LEU A 23 -2.31 28.88 54.51
C LEU A 23 -2.29 27.34 54.48
N LEU A 24 -3.27 26.68 55.09
CA LEU A 24 -3.39 25.22 55.09
C LEU A 24 -3.71 24.67 53.68
N MET A 25 -4.51 25.38 52.88
CA MET A 25 -4.73 25.07 51.46
C MET A 25 -3.51 25.37 50.57
N LEU A 26 -2.67 26.35 50.94
CA LEU A 26 -1.42 26.64 50.24
C LEU A 26 -0.28 25.68 50.63
N LEU A 27 -0.37 25.03 51.80
CA LEU A 27 0.59 24.06 52.32
C LEU A 27 0.17 22.60 52.11
N SER A 28 -1.05 22.32 51.66
CA SER A 28 -1.38 21.00 51.13
C SER A 28 -0.55 20.77 49.87
N PRO A 29 0.23 19.68 49.76
CA PRO A 29 0.93 19.37 48.52
C PRO A 29 -0.14 19.33 47.44
N GLY A 30 0.04 20.16 46.40
CA GLY A 30 -0.89 20.22 45.30
C GLY A 30 -1.10 18.80 44.78
N PHE A 31 -2.27 18.23 45.06
CA PHE A 31 -2.71 17.04 44.35
C PHE A 31 -2.86 17.52 42.91
N HIS A 32 -1.79 17.32 42.13
CA HIS A 32 -1.87 17.38 40.68
C HIS A 32 -2.87 16.31 40.29
N ALA A 33 -4.13 16.70 40.13
CA ALA A 33 -5.14 15.89 39.47
C ALA A 33 -4.67 15.75 38.01
N ARG A 34 -3.81 14.75 37.76
CA ARG A 34 -3.56 14.29 36.41
C ARG A 34 -4.91 13.78 35.90
N GLY A 35 -5.44 14.39 34.84
CA GLY A 35 -6.63 13.86 34.18
C GLY A 35 -6.32 12.42 33.77
N GLN A 36 -6.85 11.46 34.52
CA GLN A 36 -6.58 10.06 34.27
C GLN A 36 -7.47 9.64 33.11
N ILE A 37 -6.85 9.21 32.01
CA ILE A 37 -7.59 8.65 30.88
C ILE A 37 -8.44 7.49 31.40
N ASN A 38 -9.76 7.56 31.21
CA ASN A 38 -10.65 6.47 31.57
C ASN A 38 -10.47 5.34 30.54
N THR A 39 -9.52 4.46 30.81
CA THR A 39 -9.14 3.37 29.89
C THR A 39 -10.32 2.48 29.53
N ASP A 40 -11.29 2.31 30.44
CA ASP A 40 -12.44 1.42 30.19
C ASP A 40 -13.41 2.06 29.19
N GLN A 41 -13.60 3.37 29.30
CA GLN A 41 -14.35 4.13 28.31
C GLN A 41 -13.62 4.18 26.96
N VAL A 42 -12.31 4.43 26.95
CA VAL A 42 -11.51 4.47 25.72
C VAL A 42 -11.50 3.11 25.03
N MET A 43 -11.32 2.01 25.78
CA MET A 43 -11.46 0.65 25.25
C MET A 43 -12.83 0.40 24.65
N ARG A 44 -13.92 0.84 25.30
CA ARG A 44 -15.27 0.69 24.76
C ARG A 44 -15.45 1.46 23.46
N ILE A 45 -14.94 2.68 23.38
CA ILE A 45 -14.99 3.49 22.15
C ILE A 45 -14.18 2.79 21.05
N GLY A 46 -12.95 2.37 21.33
CA GLY A 46 -12.10 1.66 20.36
C GLY A 46 -12.73 0.38 19.82
N ARG A 47 -13.40 -0.42 20.66
CA ARG A 47 -14.16 -1.60 20.18
C ARG A 47 -15.38 -1.22 19.34
N ASN A 48 -16.07 -0.13 19.68
CA ASN A 48 -17.20 0.34 18.88
C ASN A 48 -16.73 0.83 17.51
N THR A 49 -15.63 1.57 17.44
CA THR A 49 -15.07 2.01 16.15
C THR A 49 -14.56 0.83 15.33
N LEU A 50 -13.93 -0.17 15.98
CA LEU A 50 -13.57 -1.43 15.33
C LEU A 50 -14.80 -2.17 14.76
N TYR A 51 -15.91 -2.21 15.51
CA TYR A 51 -17.16 -2.80 15.03
C TYR A 51 -17.78 -2.06 13.83
N PHE A 52 -17.62 -0.74 13.79
CA PHE A 52 -17.97 0.09 12.63
C PHE A 52 -16.87 0.14 11.56
N GLU A 53 -15.84 -0.70 11.69
CA GLU A 53 -14.75 -0.91 10.74
C GLU A 53 -13.88 0.34 10.49
N ASP A 54 -13.91 1.29 11.42
CA ASP A 54 -12.97 2.40 11.45
C ASP A 54 -11.66 1.97 12.13
N TYR A 55 -10.90 1.18 11.37
CA TYR A 55 -9.71 0.49 11.86
C TYR A 55 -8.63 1.46 12.33
N VAL A 56 -8.32 2.51 11.56
CA VAL A 56 -7.26 3.46 11.92
C VAL A 56 -7.62 4.22 13.20
N LEU A 57 -8.87 4.68 13.34
CA LEU A 57 -9.30 5.35 14.57
C LEU A 57 -9.33 4.37 15.75
N SER A 58 -9.76 3.12 15.54
CA SER A 58 -9.73 2.09 16.59
C SER A 58 -8.31 1.85 17.12
N ILE A 59 -7.32 1.80 16.22
CA ILE A 59 -5.90 1.67 16.56
C ILE A 59 -5.47 2.83 17.46
N GLN A 60 -5.87 4.07 17.16
CA GLN A 60 -5.54 5.22 18.01
C GLN A 60 -6.11 5.10 19.43
N TYR A 61 -7.34 4.61 19.57
CA TYR A 61 -7.91 4.36 20.90
C TYR A 61 -7.17 3.23 21.64
N PHE A 62 -6.78 2.16 20.95
CA PHE A 62 -6.00 1.09 21.58
C PHE A 62 -4.59 1.56 21.95
N ASN A 63 -3.95 2.41 21.16
CA ASN A 63 -2.67 3.05 21.49
C ASN A 63 -2.76 3.85 22.80
N GLN A 64 -3.83 4.63 22.98
CA GLN A 64 -4.06 5.39 24.22
C GLN A 64 -4.22 4.47 25.44
N VAL A 65 -4.84 3.30 25.28
CA VAL A 65 -4.98 2.35 26.38
C VAL A 65 -3.65 1.66 26.67
N ILE A 66 -2.90 1.27 25.64
CA ILE A 66 -1.57 0.64 25.75
C ILE A 66 -0.58 1.59 26.43
N SER A 67 -0.59 2.88 26.09
CA SER A 67 0.34 3.86 26.69
C SER A 67 0.13 4.04 28.20
N VAL A 68 -1.09 3.81 28.69
CA VAL A 68 -1.43 3.90 30.12
C VAL A 68 -1.37 2.54 30.83
N LYS A 69 -1.81 1.47 30.18
CA LYS A 69 -1.90 0.10 30.73
C LYS A 69 -1.30 -0.92 29.76
N PRO A 70 0.03 -0.96 29.59
CA PRO A 70 0.70 -1.82 28.60
C PRO A 70 0.61 -3.32 28.91
N TYR A 71 0.20 -3.69 30.13
CA TYR A 71 0.02 -5.07 30.58
C TYR A 71 -1.34 -5.68 30.19
N LEU A 72 -2.31 -4.89 29.72
CA LEU A 72 -3.60 -5.42 29.28
C LEU A 72 -3.44 -6.12 27.93
N ALA A 73 -3.91 -7.36 27.81
CA ALA A 73 -3.85 -8.13 26.57
C ALA A 73 -4.88 -7.65 25.52
N GLN A 74 -6.07 -7.24 25.97
CA GLN A 74 -7.19 -6.87 25.10
C GLN A 74 -6.88 -5.77 24.08
N PRO A 75 -6.23 -4.64 24.42
CA PRO A 75 -5.96 -3.61 23.42
C PRO A 75 -5.03 -4.10 22.31
N TYR A 76 -4.03 -4.95 22.60
CA TYR A 76 -3.18 -5.54 21.56
C TYR A 76 -4.00 -6.49 20.67
N PHE A 77 -4.83 -7.34 21.27
CA PHE A 77 -5.70 -8.24 20.49
C PHE A 77 -6.62 -7.48 19.52
N TYR A 78 -7.33 -6.45 19.98
CA TYR A 78 -8.20 -5.67 19.10
C TYR A 78 -7.42 -4.83 18.08
N ARG A 79 -6.22 -4.35 18.43
CA ARG A 79 -5.32 -3.66 17.49
C ARG A 79 -4.80 -4.62 16.41
N ALA A 80 -4.52 -5.87 16.76
CA ALA A 80 -4.14 -6.93 15.82
C ALA A 80 -5.27 -7.19 14.79
N ILE A 81 -6.53 -7.28 15.24
CA ILE A 81 -7.68 -7.41 14.33
C ILE A 81 -7.77 -6.23 13.38
N ALA A 82 -7.62 -4.99 13.89
CA ALA A 82 -7.68 -3.80 13.06
C ALA A 82 -6.58 -3.79 11.99
N LYS A 83 -5.34 -4.14 12.38
CA LYS A 83 -4.20 -4.25 11.46
C LYS A 83 -4.37 -5.37 10.43
N LEU A 84 -4.91 -6.53 10.84
CA LEU A 84 -5.20 -7.65 9.94
C LEU A 84 -6.17 -7.22 8.82
N ASN A 85 -7.23 -6.48 9.17
CA ASN A 85 -8.21 -5.95 8.21
C ASN A 85 -7.68 -4.82 7.33
N LEU A 86 -6.59 -4.16 7.75
CA LEU A 86 -5.84 -3.20 6.95
C LEU A 86 -4.73 -3.86 6.11
N GLU A 87 -4.65 -5.19 6.11
CA GLU A 87 -3.62 -5.99 5.43
C GLU A 87 -2.19 -5.69 5.96
N ASP A 88 -2.07 -5.13 7.17
CA ASP A 88 -0.82 -5.04 7.91
C ASP A 88 -0.58 -6.34 8.67
N TYR A 89 -0.24 -7.40 7.92
CA TYR A 89 -0.07 -8.75 8.48
C TYR A 89 1.06 -8.83 9.50
N ARG A 90 2.18 -8.14 9.25
CA ARG A 90 3.30 -8.10 10.18
C ARG A 90 2.91 -7.43 11.50
N GLY A 91 2.30 -6.24 11.43
CA GLY A 91 1.87 -5.55 12.63
C GLY A 91 0.76 -6.31 13.39
N ALA A 92 -0.09 -7.05 12.67
CA ALA A 92 -1.09 -7.93 13.27
C ALA A 92 -0.46 -9.12 14.01
N GLU A 93 0.57 -9.76 13.44
CA GLU A 93 1.31 -10.85 14.10
C GLU A 93 2.00 -10.36 15.38
N GLU A 94 2.67 -9.20 15.33
CA GLU A 94 3.35 -8.59 16.47
C GLU A 94 2.35 -8.30 17.60
N ASP A 95 1.21 -7.68 17.29
CA ASP A 95 0.18 -7.37 18.30
C ASP A 95 -0.52 -8.61 18.85
N ALA A 96 -0.80 -9.61 18.01
CA ALA A 96 -1.38 -10.87 18.46
C ALA A 96 -0.42 -11.62 19.39
N THR A 97 0.89 -11.62 19.08
CA THR A 97 1.94 -12.17 19.95
C THR A 97 1.96 -11.45 21.30
N MET A 98 1.93 -10.12 21.28
CA MET A 98 1.86 -9.33 22.51
C MET A 98 0.60 -9.65 23.34
N ALA A 99 -0.55 -9.86 22.71
CA ALA A 99 -1.77 -10.27 23.40
C ALA A 99 -1.61 -11.64 24.08
N ILE A 100 -1.04 -12.62 23.37
CA ILE A 100 -0.81 -14.00 23.86
C ILE A 100 0.16 -14.01 25.05
N GLU A 101 1.28 -13.29 24.96
CA GLU A 101 2.26 -13.20 26.06
C GLU A 101 1.64 -12.66 27.36
N ARG A 102 0.66 -11.76 27.24
CA ARG A 102 -0.04 -11.15 28.39
C ARG A 102 -1.18 -12.01 28.89
N ASN A 103 -1.87 -12.70 28.01
CA ASN A 103 -2.94 -13.62 28.34
C ASN A 103 -3.03 -14.77 27.32
N PRO A 104 -2.45 -15.94 27.63
CA PRO A 104 -2.47 -17.11 26.76
C PRO A 104 -3.86 -17.71 26.53
N PHE A 105 -4.88 -17.30 27.29
CA PHE A 105 -6.25 -17.82 27.16
C PHE A 105 -7.11 -17.04 26.15
N ILE A 106 -6.55 -16.04 25.48
CA ILE A 106 -7.24 -15.37 24.35
C ILE A 106 -7.03 -16.24 23.11
N THR A 107 -7.83 -17.28 22.97
CA THR A 107 -7.81 -18.23 21.84
C THR A 107 -7.86 -17.52 20.49
N ASP A 108 -8.69 -16.48 20.40
CA ASP A 108 -8.89 -15.70 19.17
C ASP A 108 -7.60 -14.95 18.75
N ALA A 109 -6.67 -14.68 19.68
CA ALA A 109 -5.40 -14.06 19.34
C ALA A 109 -4.48 -15.03 18.56
N TYR A 110 -4.53 -16.33 18.85
CA TYR A 110 -3.85 -17.35 18.06
C TYR A 110 -4.45 -17.42 16.66
N GLU A 111 -5.77 -17.35 16.53
CA GLU A 111 -6.44 -17.31 15.22
C GLU A 111 -5.97 -16.11 14.38
N VAL A 112 -6.00 -14.90 14.95
CA VAL A 112 -5.53 -13.67 14.28
C VAL A 112 -4.07 -13.79 13.86
N ARG A 113 -3.21 -14.34 14.73
CA ARG A 113 -1.79 -14.55 14.43
C ARG A 113 -1.58 -15.56 13.31
N GLY A 114 -2.29 -16.69 13.37
CA GLY A 114 -2.24 -17.73 12.34
C GLY A 114 -2.65 -17.20 10.98
N VAL A 115 -3.72 -16.40 10.91
CA VAL A 115 -4.17 -15.78 9.65
C VAL A 115 -3.14 -14.79 9.13
N ALA A 116 -2.57 -13.95 10.00
CA ALA A 116 -1.51 -13.04 9.60
C ALA A 116 -0.29 -13.78 9.03
N ARG A 117 0.16 -14.84 9.71
CA ARG A 117 1.28 -15.70 9.29
C ARG A 117 1.02 -16.40 7.96
N GLN A 118 -0.18 -16.96 7.78
CA GLN A 118 -0.57 -17.58 6.52
C GLN A 118 -0.56 -16.59 5.35
N ASN A 119 -0.98 -15.33 5.56
CA ASN A 119 -0.88 -14.28 4.53
C ASN A 119 0.56 -13.82 4.26
N MET A 120 1.50 -14.10 5.17
CA MET A 120 2.94 -13.83 4.98
C MET A 120 3.71 -15.05 4.46
N GLY A 121 3.05 -16.16 4.15
CA GLY A 121 3.69 -17.42 3.73
C GLY A 121 4.30 -18.25 4.87
N LEU A 122 4.12 -17.83 6.12
CA LEU A 122 4.53 -18.56 7.33
C LEU A 122 3.47 -19.60 7.73
N THR A 123 3.11 -20.45 6.77
CA THR A 123 1.91 -21.29 6.88
C THR A 123 2.07 -22.44 7.89
N LYS A 124 3.30 -22.90 8.14
CA LYS A 124 3.55 -23.94 9.17
C LYS A 124 3.31 -23.40 10.57
N GLU A 125 3.81 -22.20 10.85
CA GLU A 125 3.61 -21.47 12.09
C GLU A 125 2.13 -21.11 12.29
N ALA A 126 1.39 -20.86 11.20
CA ALA A 126 -0.05 -20.68 11.26
C ALA A 126 -0.80 -21.95 11.69
N ILE A 127 -0.39 -23.12 11.19
CA ILE A 127 -0.98 -24.42 11.60
C ILE A 127 -0.78 -24.66 13.10
N GLU A 128 0.41 -24.36 13.64
CA GLU A 128 0.69 -24.45 15.08
C GLU A 128 -0.24 -23.57 15.92
N ASP A 129 -0.49 -22.34 15.46
CA ASP A 129 -1.44 -21.42 16.12
C ASP A 129 -2.87 -21.96 16.09
N TYR A 130 -3.30 -22.52 14.95
CA TYR A 130 -4.63 -23.12 14.85
C TYR A 130 -4.76 -24.38 15.72
N ASP A 131 -3.72 -25.22 15.79
CA ASP A 131 -3.71 -26.40 16.66
C ASP A 131 -3.87 -26.02 18.13
N HIS A 132 -3.11 -25.04 18.60
CA HIS A 132 -3.25 -24.54 19.97
C HIS A 132 -4.63 -23.96 20.25
N ALA A 133 -5.22 -23.22 19.33
CA ALA A 133 -6.56 -22.67 19.51
C ALA A 133 -7.63 -23.79 19.55
N LEU A 134 -7.46 -24.85 18.75
CA LEU A 134 -8.35 -26.01 18.72
C LEU A 134 -8.25 -26.90 19.97
N GLU A 135 -7.18 -26.82 20.76
CA GLU A 135 -7.13 -27.50 22.07
C GLU A 135 -8.24 -27.01 23.02
N GLN A 136 -8.57 -25.72 22.96
CA GLN A 136 -9.62 -25.09 23.78
C GLN A 136 -10.98 -25.10 23.09
N LEU A 137 -10.99 -24.96 21.75
CA LEU A 137 -12.19 -24.87 20.93
C LEU A 137 -12.18 -25.97 19.85
N PRO A 138 -12.28 -27.26 20.21
CA PRO A 138 -12.04 -28.39 19.29
C PRO A 138 -13.03 -28.49 18.13
N GLU A 139 -14.20 -27.87 18.27
CA GLU A 139 -15.21 -27.79 17.22
C GLU A 139 -15.30 -26.38 16.63
N SER A 140 -14.30 -25.51 16.76
CA SER A 140 -14.40 -24.19 16.12
C SER A 140 -14.40 -24.30 14.59
N ARG A 141 -15.56 -24.04 13.97
CA ARG A 141 -15.75 -24.05 12.52
C ARG A 141 -14.67 -23.24 11.76
N GLY A 142 -14.38 -22.02 12.24
CA GLY A 142 -13.43 -21.11 11.61
C GLY A 142 -11.99 -21.65 11.65
N LEU A 143 -11.53 -22.04 12.84
CA LEU A 143 -10.19 -22.59 13.05
C LEU A 143 -9.96 -23.87 12.25
N MET A 144 -10.91 -24.81 12.27
CA MET A 144 -10.81 -26.05 11.50
C MET A 144 -10.73 -25.76 9.99
N TYR A 145 -11.51 -24.80 9.50
CA TYR A 145 -11.48 -24.41 8.10
C TYR A 145 -10.14 -23.77 7.70
N ASN A 146 -9.67 -22.79 8.48
CA ASN A 146 -8.39 -22.12 8.22
C ASN A 146 -7.21 -23.09 8.32
N LYS A 147 -7.23 -24.01 9.29
CA LYS A 147 -6.25 -25.08 9.40
C LYS A 147 -6.25 -25.98 8.17
N ALA A 148 -7.42 -26.42 7.68
CA ALA A 148 -7.49 -27.28 6.51
C ALA A 148 -6.94 -26.59 5.25
N LEU A 149 -7.21 -25.30 5.08
CA LEU A 149 -6.61 -24.48 4.01
C LEU A 149 -5.09 -24.39 4.17
N ALA A 150 -4.61 -24.04 5.36
CA ALA A 150 -3.18 -23.94 5.63
C ALA A 150 -2.43 -25.26 5.42
N GLN A 151 -3.04 -26.40 5.78
CA GLN A 151 -2.50 -27.73 5.53
C GLN A 151 -2.42 -28.02 4.03
N GLN A 152 -3.45 -27.64 3.27
CA GLN A 152 -3.45 -27.77 1.82
C GLN A 152 -2.32 -26.92 1.19
N ASP A 153 -2.18 -25.65 1.61
CA ASP A 153 -1.15 -24.72 1.12
C ASP A 153 0.29 -25.26 1.33
N VAL A 154 0.55 -26.02 2.39
CA VAL A 154 1.88 -26.64 2.65
C VAL A 154 2.03 -28.03 2.03
N GLY A 155 1.02 -28.52 1.30
CA GLY A 155 1.00 -29.84 0.69
C GLY A 155 0.69 -31.00 1.64
N ASP A 156 0.25 -30.74 2.87
CA ASP A 156 -0.27 -31.76 3.80
C ASP A 156 -1.71 -32.14 3.42
N LEU A 157 -1.85 -32.79 2.26
CA LEU A 157 -3.16 -33.12 1.71
C LEU A 157 -3.93 -34.12 2.59
N ASP A 158 -3.23 -35.03 3.27
CA ASP A 158 -3.85 -36.02 4.15
C ASP A 158 -4.37 -35.38 5.43
N GLY A 159 -3.58 -34.50 6.05
CA GLY A 159 -4.01 -33.71 7.19
C GLY A 159 -5.18 -32.79 6.83
N ALA A 160 -5.12 -32.10 5.69
CA ALA A 160 -6.22 -31.27 5.20
C ALA A 160 -7.51 -32.09 5.02
N SER A 161 -7.41 -33.29 4.42
CA SER A 161 -8.56 -34.20 4.22
C SER A 161 -9.20 -34.58 5.54
N ALA A 162 -8.40 -34.98 6.53
CA ALA A 162 -8.88 -35.34 7.86
C ALA A 162 -9.55 -34.15 8.57
N THR A 163 -8.96 -32.96 8.47
CA THR A 163 -9.52 -31.74 9.07
C THR A 163 -10.85 -31.34 8.41
N TYR A 164 -10.96 -31.41 7.07
CA TYR A 164 -12.23 -31.16 6.37
C TYR A 164 -13.32 -32.19 6.71
N GLU A 165 -12.96 -33.46 6.87
CA GLU A 165 -13.90 -34.50 7.30
C GLU A 165 -14.42 -34.24 8.72
N ALA A 166 -13.54 -33.89 9.65
CA ALA A 166 -13.92 -33.51 11.01
C ALA A 166 -14.82 -32.26 11.00
N LEU A 167 -14.47 -31.24 10.22
CA LEU A 167 -15.23 -30.00 10.07
C LEU A 167 -16.66 -30.28 9.58
N LEU A 168 -16.79 -31.06 8.50
CA LEU A 168 -18.08 -31.37 7.89
C LEU A 168 -18.92 -32.35 8.71
N LYS A 169 -18.28 -33.14 9.59
CA LYS A 169 -18.98 -33.97 10.57
C LYS A 169 -19.65 -33.10 11.65
N SER A 170 -18.95 -32.10 12.18
CA SER A 170 -19.50 -31.18 13.18
C SER A 170 -20.44 -30.13 12.58
N TYR A 171 -20.17 -29.72 11.32
CA TYR A 171 -20.92 -28.69 10.61
C TYR A 171 -21.38 -29.15 9.21
N PRO A 172 -22.33 -30.09 9.12
CA PRO A 172 -22.83 -30.60 7.83
C PRO A 172 -23.59 -29.55 7.01
N GLY A 173 -23.94 -28.40 7.59
CA GLY A 173 -24.56 -27.26 6.91
C GLY A 173 -23.58 -26.16 6.51
N PHE A 174 -22.26 -26.37 6.64
CA PHE A 174 -21.26 -25.39 6.23
C PHE A 174 -20.82 -25.63 4.80
N GLU A 175 -21.36 -24.83 3.88
CA GLU A 175 -21.05 -24.87 2.45
C GLU A 175 -19.55 -24.65 2.17
N GLY A 176 -18.90 -23.75 2.94
CA GLY A 176 -17.49 -23.43 2.77
C GLY A 176 -16.58 -24.65 2.96
N GLY A 177 -16.94 -25.55 3.88
CA GLY A 177 -16.22 -26.80 4.10
C GLY A 177 -16.29 -27.75 2.91
N TYR A 178 -17.45 -27.84 2.24
CA TYR A 178 -17.61 -28.65 1.03
C TYR A 178 -16.84 -28.04 -0.15
N VAL A 179 -16.90 -26.71 -0.31
CA VAL A 179 -16.11 -26.00 -1.33
C VAL A 179 -14.61 -26.21 -1.14
N GLY A 180 -14.11 -26.06 0.10
CA GLY A 180 -12.71 -26.30 0.44
C GLY A 180 -12.27 -27.74 0.17
N ARG A 181 -13.08 -28.72 0.62
CA ARG A 181 -12.78 -30.14 0.37
C ARG A 181 -12.85 -30.51 -1.11
N ALA A 182 -13.75 -29.89 -1.89
CA ALA A 182 -13.81 -30.09 -3.33
C ALA A 182 -12.51 -29.64 -4.01
N ARG A 183 -11.93 -28.50 -3.62
CA ARG A 183 -10.63 -28.04 -4.12
C ARG A 183 -9.52 -29.05 -3.81
N LEU A 184 -9.44 -29.52 -2.56
CA LEU A 184 -8.50 -30.57 -2.18
C LEU A 184 -8.67 -31.86 -3.02
N ARG A 185 -9.92 -32.23 -3.32
CA ARG A 185 -10.21 -33.40 -4.18
C ARG A 185 -9.76 -33.18 -5.63
N LEU A 186 -9.94 -31.98 -6.17
CA LEU A 186 -9.44 -31.64 -7.52
C LEU A 186 -7.92 -31.73 -7.60
N GLU A 187 -7.22 -31.26 -6.57
CA GLU A 187 -5.75 -31.39 -6.48
C GLU A 187 -5.30 -32.86 -6.44
N ARG A 188 -6.13 -33.73 -5.85
CA ARG A 188 -5.97 -35.19 -5.86
C ARG A 188 -6.51 -35.88 -7.11
N THR A 189 -6.95 -35.13 -8.12
CA THR A 189 -7.58 -35.63 -9.35
C THR A 189 -8.91 -36.38 -9.15
N ASP A 190 -9.53 -36.28 -7.97
CA ASP A 190 -10.86 -36.83 -7.65
C ASP A 190 -11.97 -35.86 -8.08
N THR A 191 -12.21 -35.81 -9.39
CA THR A 191 -13.22 -34.93 -10.00
C THR A 191 -14.65 -35.32 -9.62
N VAL A 192 -14.91 -36.61 -9.42
CA VAL A 192 -16.23 -37.14 -9.06
C VAL A 192 -16.60 -36.72 -7.63
N GLY A 193 -15.68 -36.90 -6.69
CA GLY A 193 -15.87 -36.47 -5.31
C GLY A 193 -15.95 -34.95 -5.19
N ALA A 194 -15.13 -34.21 -5.97
CA ALA A 194 -15.21 -32.75 -5.99
C ALA A 194 -16.59 -32.27 -6.47
N LEU A 195 -17.10 -32.81 -7.57
CA LEU A 195 -18.41 -32.45 -8.11
C LEU A 195 -19.55 -32.76 -7.11
N ALA A 196 -19.46 -33.87 -6.39
CA ALA A 196 -20.44 -34.22 -5.34
C ALA A 196 -20.45 -33.20 -4.19
N ASP A 197 -19.27 -32.78 -3.72
CA ASP A 197 -19.15 -31.76 -2.68
C ASP A 197 -19.67 -30.40 -3.15
N ILE A 198 -19.35 -29.98 -4.37
CA ILE A 198 -19.83 -28.71 -4.93
C ILE A 198 -21.36 -28.71 -5.08
N ASN A 199 -21.93 -29.81 -5.58
CA ASN A 199 -23.39 -29.93 -5.64
C ASN A 199 -24.02 -29.86 -4.25
N LYS A 200 -23.38 -30.45 -3.23
CA LYS A 200 -23.86 -30.33 -1.86
C LYS A 200 -23.75 -28.90 -1.31
N ALA A 201 -22.65 -28.21 -1.60
CA ALA A 201 -22.46 -26.81 -1.21
C ALA A 201 -23.56 -25.91 -1.79
N LEU A 202 -23.88 -26.10 -3.08
CA LEU A 202 -24.92 -25.33 -3.78
C LEU A 202 -26.35 -25.72 -3.36
N GLU A 203 -26.55 -26.95 -2.87
CA GLU A 203 -27.81 -27.36 -2.23
C GLU A 203 -28.02 -26.61 -0.90
N ILE A 204 -26.95 -26.48 -0.09
CA ILE A 204 -26.97 -25.78 1.19
C ILE A 204 -27.12 -24.27 0.99
N ASN A 205 -26.31 -23.68 0.11
CA ASN A 205 -26.27 -22.25 -0.14
C ASN A 205 -26.16 -21.97 -1.64
N ARG A 206 -27.29 -21.57 -2.25
CA ARG A 206 -27.35 -21.17 -3.67
C ARG A 206 -26.64 -19.86 -3.99
N ASN A 207 -26.19 -19.11 -2.98
CA ASN A 207 -25.41 -17.89 -3.18
C ASN A 207 -23.90 -18.16 -3.07
N ALA A 208 -23.48 -19.43 -2.94
CA ALA A 208 -22.06 -19.79 -2.87
C ALA A 208 -21.40 -19.67 -4.27
N ILE A 209 -20.94 -18.46 -4.60
CA ILE A 209 -20.32 -18.11 -5.89
C ILE A 209 -19.20 -19.08 -6.27
N ASN A 210 -18.31 -19.40 -5.33
CA ASN A 210 -17.20 -20.35 -5.53
C ASN A 210 -17.68 -21.75 -5.96
N GLY A 211 -18.88 -22.17 -5.54
CA GLY A 211 -19.48 -23.42 -5.97
C GLY A 211 -19.74 -23.43 -7.48
N TYR A 212 -20.35 -22.38 -8.02
CA TYR A 212 -20.58 -22.26 -9.46
C TYR A 212 -19.28 -22.18 -10.25
N ILE A 213 -18.29 -21.43 -9.76
CA ILE A 213 -16.99 -21.28 -10.44
C ILE A 213 -16.29 -22.64 -10.57
N ILE A 214 -16.17 -23.37 -9.46
CA ILE A 214 -15.50 -24.68 -9.46
C ILE A 214 -16.29 -25.69 -10.30
N ARG A 215 -17.63 -25.67 -10.25
CA ARG A 215 -18.43 -26.58 -11.07
C ARG A 215 -18.29 -26.29 -12.56
N ALA A 216 -18.26 -25.01 -12.95
CA ALA A 216 -18.00 -24.62 -14.32
C ALA A 216 -16.61 -25.09 -14.78
N ASP A 217 -15.58 -24.92 -13.96
CA ASP A 217 -14.23 -25.39 -14.26
C ASP A 217 -14.17 -26.92 -14.47
N ILE A 218 -14.78 -27.68 -13.56
CA ILE A 218 -14.93 -29.14 -13.71
C ILE A 218 -15.64 -29.48 -15.02
N ASN A 219 -16.68 -28.71 -15.37
CA ASN A 219 -17.44 -28.95 -16.59
C ASN A 219 -16.64 -28.62 -17.86
N ILE A 220 -15.80 -27.59 -17.83
CA ILE A 220 -14.91 -27.22 -18.94
C ILE A 220 -13.83 -28.29 -19.14
N ASN A 221 -13.13 -28.65 -18.06
CA ASN A 221 -11.89 -29.42 -18.12
C ASN A 221 -12.10 -30.93 -18.10
N SER A 222 -13.10 -31.40 -17.34
CA SER A 222 -13.31 -32.83 -17.10
C SER A 222 -14.47 -33.41 -17.91
N THR A 223 -15.67 -32.84 -17.78
CA THR A 223 -16.87 -33.41 -18.44
C THR A 223 -17.06 -32.92 -19.88
N LYS A 224 -16.46 -31.77 -20.22
CA LYS A 224 -16.64 -31.03 -21.48
C LYS A 224 -18.11 -30.65 -21.75
N ASP A 225 -18.89 -30.49 -20.67
CA ASP A 225 -20.24 -29.96 -20.75
C ASP A 225 -20.21 -28.43 -20.70
N TYR A 226 -19.89 -27.84 -21.86
CA TYR A 226 -19.74 -26.38 -21.97
C TYR A 226 -21.07 -25.63 -21.75
N GLN A 227 -22.21 -26.27 -21.99
CA GLN A 227 -23.51 -25.67 -21.71
C GLN A 227 -23.75 -25.57 -20.21
N ALA A 228 -23.47 -26.63 -19.45
CA ALA A 228 -23.57 -26.58 -17.99
C ALA A 228 -22.58 -25.57 -17.39
N ALA A 229 -21.36 -25.47 -17.94
CA ALA A 229 -20.39 -24.45 -17.53
C ALA A 229 -20.90 -23.03 -17.80
N LEU A 230 -21.57 -22.79 -18.94
CA LEU A 230 -22.16 -21.50 -19.28
C LEU A 230 -23.26 -21.11 -18.30
N ASP A 231 -24.12 -22.07 -17.92
CA ASP A 231 -25.19 -21.86 -16.96
C ASP A 231 -24.63 -21.49 -15.58
N ASP A 232 -23.58 -22.18 -15.12
CA ASP A 232 -22.89 -21.88 -13.86
C ASP A 232 -22.23 -20.49 -13.88
N MET A 233 -21.57 -20.11 -14.97
CA MET A 233 -21.00 -18.78 -15.14
C MET A 233 -22.08 -17.68 -15.15
N ASN A 234 -23.25 -17.96 -15.72
CA ASN A 234 -24.38 -17.04 -15.67
C ASN A 234 -24.89 -16.81 -14.24
N GLU A 235 -24.94 -17.85 -13.40
CA GLU A 235 -25.29 -17.72 -11.99
C GLU A 235 -24.23 -16.93 -11.20
N ALA A 236 -22.94 -17.21 -11.43
CA ALA A 236 -21.86 -16.44 -10.80
C ALA A 236 -21.94 -14.94 -11.11
N ILE A 237 -22.20 -14.57 -12.37
CA ILE A 237 -22.36 -13.17 -12.81
C ILE A 237 -23.63 -12.54 -12.22
N LYS A 238 -24.73 -13.28 -12.06
CA LYS A 238 -25.95 -12.76 -11.40
C LYS A 238 -25.68 -12.38 -9.95
N LEU A 239 -24.88 -13.19 -9.24
CA LEU A 239 -24.52 -12.95 -7.85
C LEU A 239 -23.53 -11.79 -7.71
N GLU A 240 -22.63 -11.61 -8.70
CA GLU A 240 -21.66 -10.52 -8.70
C GLU A 240 -21.39 -9.97 -10.11
N PRO A 241 -22.14 -8.93 -10.53
CA PRO A 241 -22.13 -8.45 -11.92
C PRO A 241 -20.96 -7.52 -12.26
N GLN A 242 -20.11 -7.15 -11.29
CA GLN A 242 -19.01 -6.19 -11.48
C GLN A 242 -17.62 -6.81 -11.34
N TYR A 243 -17.52 -8.15 -11.37
CA TYR A 243 -16.22 -8.84 -11.33
C TYR A 243 -15.76 -9.20 -12.75
N PRO A 244 -14.70 -8.57 -13.30
CA PRO A 244 -14.26 -8.78 -14.68
C PRO A 244 -13.93 -10.24 -15.00
N GLY A 245 -13.34 -10.97 -14.04
CA GLY A 245 -12.92 -12.37 -14.21
C GLY A 245 -14.05 -13.31 -14.63
N PHE A 246 -15.28 -13.09 -14.16
CA PHE A 246 -16.41 -13.93 -14.53
C PHE A 246 -16.84 -13.75 -15.99
N PHE A 247 -16.73 -12.54 -16.52
CA PHE A 247 -16.99 -12.28 -17.93
C PHE A 247 -15.90 -12.90 -18.82
N ILE A 248 -14.64 -12.85 -18.39
CA ILE A 248 -13.52 -13.46 -19.12
C ILE A 248 -13.70 -14.98 -19.21
N ASN A 249 -14.06 -15.64 -18.10
CA ASN A 249 -14.36 -17.08 -18.11
C ASN A 249 -15.60 -17.41 -18.95
N ARG A 250 -16.68 -16.63 -18.82
CA ARG A 250 -17.89 -16.87 -19.62
C ARG A 250 -17.61 -16.68 -21.10
N ALA A 251 -16.79 -15.69 -21.47
CA ALA A 251 -16.33 -15.49 -22.84
C ALA A 251 -15.56 -16.71 -23.36
N TYR A 252 -14.68 -17.27 -22.53
CA TYR A 252 -13.98 -18.51 -22.87
C TYR A 252 -14.94 -19.69 -23.09
N VAL A 253 -15.96 -19.86 -22.22
CA VAL A 253 -16.97 -20.91 -22.41
C VAL A 253 -17.81 -20.68 -23.66
N LYS A 254 -18.21 -19.43 -23.94
CA LYS A 254 -18.94 -19.07 -25.17
C LYS A 254 -18.11 -19.31 -26.42
N TYR A 255 -16.82 -19.03 -26.36
CA TYR A 255 -15.87 -19.36 -27.42
C TYR A 255 -15.85 -20.88 -27.69
N LEU A 256 -15.82 -21.71 -26.65
CA LEU A 256 -15.90 -23.18 -26.79
C LEU A 256 -17.25 -23.68 -27.34
N LEU A 257 -18.30 -22.86 -27.27
CA LEU A 257 -19.62 -23.10 -27.84
C LEU A 257 -19.81 -22.46 -29.23
N ASP A 258 -18.74 -21.96 -29.86
CA ASP A 258 -18.73 -21.23 -31.13
C ASP A 258 -19.58 -19.92 -31.11
N ASP A 259 -19.93 -19.40 -29.92
CA ASP A 259 -20.57 -18.09 -29.74
C ASP A 259 -19.53 -16.96 -29.67
N TYR A 260 -18.86 -16.73 -30.80
CA TYR A 260 -17.82 -15.71 -30.91
C TYR A 260 -18.34 -14.28 -30.65
N PHE A 261 -19.58 -13.97 -31.03
CA PHE A 261 -20.19 -12.66 -30.77
C PHE A 261 -20.44 -12.44 -29.28
N GLY A 262 -21.00 -13.45 -28.60
CA GLY A 262 -21.22 -13.39 -27.18
C GLY A 262 -19.92 -13.39 -26.37
N ALA A 263 -18.88 -14.08 -26.85
CA ALA A 263 -17.54 -14.04 -26.25
C ALA A 263 -16.90 -12.65 -26.39
N MET A 264 -16.97 -12.05 -27.58
CA MET A 264 -16.47 -10.69 -27.82
C MET A 264 -17.15 -9.67 -26.92
N ALA A 265 -18.48 -9.74 -26.78
CA ALA A 265 -19.24 -8.84 -25.93
C ALA A 265 -18.84 -8.94 -24.45
N ASP A 266 -18.55 -10.14 -23.96
CA ASP A 266 -18.09 -10.35 -22.59
C ASP A 266 -16.67 -9.84 -22.36
N PHE A 267 -15.74 -10.03 -23.31
CA PHE A 267 -14.40 -9.43 -23.22
C PHE A 267 -14.45 -7.90 -23.25
N ASP A 268 -15.28 -7.33 -24.13
CA ASP A 268 -15.48 -5.87 -24.19
C ASP A 268 -16.04 -5.34 -22.86
N TYR A 269 -17.00 -6.03 -22.24
CA TYR A 269 -17.53 -5.64 -20.94
C TYR A 269 -16.51 -5.78 -19.81
N ALA A 270 -15.72 -6.86 -19.80
CA ALA A 270 -14.63 -7.03 -18.84
C ALA A 270 -13.64 -5.87 -18.89
N LEU A 271 -13.29 -5.40 -20.10
CA LEU A 271 -12.38 -4.27 -20.31
C LEU A 271 -13.02 -2.90 -20.03
N GLN A 272 -14.35 -2.79 -20.05
CA GLN A 272 -15.04 -1.61 -19.54
C GLN A 272 -14.95 -1.51 -18.00
N LEU A 273 -14.97 -2.66 -17.31
CA LEU A 273 -14.82 -2.73 -15.85
C LEU A 273 -13.35 -2.52 -15.43
N ASP A 274 -12.41 -3.13 -16.16
CA ASP A 274 -10.97 -3.02 -15.93
C ASP A 274 -10.20 -2.89 -17.26
N PRO A 275 -9.91 -1.66 -17.71
CA PRO A 275 -9.19 -1.42 -18.96
C PRO A 275 -7.74 -1.92 -18.98
N THR A 276 -7.19 -2.27 -17.83
CA THR A 276 -5.79 -2.74 -17.68
C THR A 276 -5.69 -4.25 -17.53
N ASN A 277 -6.80 -4.99 -17.67
CA ASN A 277 -6.80 -6.44 -17.54
C ASN A 277 -6.09 -7.11 -18.73
N THR A 278 -4.85 -7.55 -18.53
CA THR A 278 -4.00 -8.14 -19.57
C THR A 278 -4.59 -9.44 -20.13
N ALA A 279 -5.18 -10.29 -19.29
CA ALA A 279 -5.83 -11.53 -19.73
C ALA A 279 -7.02 -11.26 -20.67
N ALA A 280 -7.87 -10.29 -20.34
CA ALA A 280 -8.98 -9.89 -21.20
C ALA A 280 -8.50 -9.30 -22.54
N LEU A 281 -7.48 -8.42 -22.52
CA LEU A 281 -6.88 -7.86 -23.74
C LEU A 281 -6.29 -8.96 -24.63
N PHE A 282 -5.51 -9.86 -24.04
CA PHE A 282 -4.88 -10.97 -24.75
C PHE A 282 -5.93 -11.88 -25.39
N ASN A 283 -6.92 -12.33 -24.62
CA ASN A 283 -7.99 -13.21 -25.10
C ASN A 283 -8.86 -12.56 -26.18
N ARG A 284 -9.17 -11.26 -26.04
CA ARG A 284 -9.89 -10.52 -27.08
C ARG A 284 -9.05 -10.37 -28.35
N GLY A 285 -7.75 -10.10 -28.21
CA GLY A 285 -6.79 -10.06 -29.32
C GLY A 285 -6.74 -11.39 -30.08
N MET A 286 -6.68 -12.50 -29.35
CA MET A 286 -6.75 -13.85 -29.93
C MET A 286 -8.05 -14.07 -30.71
N LEU A 287 -9.20 -13.75 -30.12
CA LEU A 287 -10.50 -13.89 -30.78
C LEU A 287 -10.61 -12.99 -32.02
N ARG A 288 -10.11 -11.74 -31.96
CA ARG A 288 -10.05 -10.82 -33.09
C ARG A 288 -9.18 -11.35 -34.22
N ALA A 289 -8.04 -11.95 -33.90
CA ALA A 289 -7.18 -12.58 -34.88
C ALA A 289 -7.90 -13.73 -35.62
N GLU A 290 -8.63 -14.56 -34.90
CA GLU A 290 -9.38 -15.68 -35.47
C GLU A 290 -10.52 -15.24 -36.40
N VAL A 291 -11.22 -14.14 -36.06
CA VAL A 291 -12.25 -13.53 -36.93
C VAL A 291 -11.67 -12.56 -37.97
N HIS A 292 -10.35 -12.53 -38.16
CA HIS A 292 -9.62 -11.69 -39.10
C HIS A 292 -9.81 -10.16 -38.92
N ASP A 293 -10.06 -9.69 -37.69
CA ASP A 293 -9.95 -8.27 -37.32
C ASP A 293 -8.49 -7.92 -36.93
N THR A 294 -7.58 -8.16 -37.87
CA THR A 294 -6.12 -8.20 -37.65
C THR A 294 -5.56 -6.93 -37.02
N ASN A 295 -5.97 -5.74 -37.49
CA ASN A 295 -5.45 -4.48 -36.95
C ASN A 295 -5.86 -4.27 -35.49
N LYS A 296 -7.11 -4.58 -35.12
CA LYS A 296 -7.56 -4.43 -33.73
C LYS A 296 -6.98 -5.51 -32.81
N ALA A 297 -6.67 -6.69 -33.35
CA ALA A 297 -5.92 -7.70 -32.61
C ALA A 297 -4.49 -7.22 -32.31
N ILE A 298 -3.81 -6.59 -33.27
CA ILE A 298 -2.50 -5.94 -33.06
C ILE A 298 -2.57 -4.84 -31.99
N ASP A 299 -3.63 -4.03 -31.99
CA ASP A 299 -3.85 -2.99 -30.98
C ASP A 299 -3.96 -3.60 -29.58
N ASP A 300 -4.78 -4.65 -29.41
CA ASP A 300 -4.95 -5.35 -28.13
C ASP A 300 -3.63 -5.94 -27.61
N PHE A 301 -2.87 -6.65 -28.46
CA PHE A 301 -1.56 -7.17 -28.06
C PHE A 301 -0.55 -6.06 -27.76
N SER A 302 -0.62 -4.93 -28.47
CA SER A 302 0.23 -3.78 -28.18
C SER A 302 -0.10 -3.15 -26.84
N GLN A 303 -1.37 -3.14 -26.45
CA GLN A 303 -1.78 -2.70 -25.12
C GLN A 303 -1.29 -3.67 -24.03
N VAL A 304 -1.39 -4.98 -24.24
CA VAL A 304 -0.79 -5.98 -23.32
C VAL A 304 0.69 -5.68 -23.12
N LEU A 305 1.45 -5.45 -24.20
CA LEU A 305 2.88 -5.20 -24.16
C LEU A 305 3.28 -3.83 -23.59
N SER A 306 2.34 -2.89 -23.52
CA SER A 306 2.55 -1.63 -22.81
C SER A 306 2.46 -1.81 -21.28
N LEU A 307 1.70 -2.80 -20.82
CA LEU A 307 1.51 -3.14 -19.40
C LEU A 307 2.56 -4.17 -18.94
N SER A 308 2.80 -5.19 -19.75
CA SER A 308 3.74 -6.29 -19.52
C SER A 308 4.67 -6.44 -20.73
N PRO A 309 5.81 -5.71 -20.77
CA PRO A 309 6.72 -5.73 -21.92
C PRO A 309 7.33 -7.09 -22.25
N ASP A 310 7.35 -8.00 -21.26
CA ASP A 310 7.89 -9.36 -21.35
C ASP A 310 6.78 -10.42 -21.52
N ASP A 311 5.57 -10.04 -21.93
CA ASP A 311 4.54 -11.01 -22.32
C ASP A 311 4.89 -11.64 -23.68
N TYR A 312 5.62 -12.75 -23.63
CA TYR A 312 6.10 -13.44 -24.82
C TYR A 312 4.98 -14.10 -25.63
N LYS A 313 3.80 -14.38 -25.04
CA LYS A 313 2.63 -14.86 -25.79
C LYS A 313 2.12 -13.72 -26.67
N ALA A 314 1.96 -12.52 -26.11
CA ALA A 314 1.54 -11.35 -26.87
C ALA A 314 2.55 -10.97 -27.96
N LEU A 315 3.85 -11.01 -27.69
CA LEU A 315 4.90 -10.79 -28.69
C LEU A 315 4.80 -11.79 -29.86
N TYR A 316 4.68 -13.09 -29.56
CA TYR A 316 4.60 -14.13 -30.58
C TYR A 316 3.35 -13.98 -31.47
N ASN A 317 2.18 -13.75 -30.87
CA ASN A 317 0.93 -13.57 -31.64
C ASN A 317 0.94 -12.27 -32.44
N ARG A 318 1.43 -11.17 -31.88
CA ARG A 318 1.54 -9.90 -32.61
C ARG A 318 2.51 -10.01 -33.79
N ALA A 319 3.62 -10.74 -33.64
CA ALA A 319 4.54 -11.00 -34.73
C ALA A 319 3.89 -11.78 -35.89
N MET A 320 3.03 -12.77 -35.60
CA MET A 320 2.27 -13.47 -36.63
C MET A 320 1.38 -12.49 -37.42
N LEU A 321 0.65 -11.63 -36.72
CA LEU A 321 -0.26 -10.65 -37.34
C LEU A 321 0.47 -9.55 -38.12
N TYR A 322 1.60 -9.04 -37.61
CA TYR A 322 2.47 -8.14 -38.38
C TYR A 322 2.94 -8.79 -39.68
N GLY A 323 3.25 -10.09 -39.63
CA GLY A 323 3.56 -10.87 -40.81
C GLY A 323 2.42 -10.96 -41.82
N GLU A 324 1.16 -10.96 -41.39
CA GLU A 324 -0.01 -10.96 -42.28
C GLU A 324 -0.19 -9.62 -43.00
N ILE A 325 0.01 -8.50 -42.30
CA ILE A 325 -0.14 -7.16 -42.86
C ILE A 325 1.11 -6.63 -43.59
N GLY A 326 2.22 -7.37 -43.52
CA GLY A 326 3.47 -7.07 -44.24
C GLY A 326 4.47 -6.21 -43.46
N GLU A 327 4.24 -5.99 -42.17
CA GLU A 327 5.14 -5.25 -41.26
C GLU A 327 6.28 -6.16 -40.75
N PHE A 328 7.11 -6.63 -41.68
CA PHE A 328 8.09 -7.69 -41.41
C PHE A 328 9.17 -7.30 -40.40
N ASP A 329 9.62 -6.04 -40.40
CA ASP A 329 10.66 -5.57 -39.47
C ASP A 329 10.15 -5.58 -38.02
N GLN A 330 8.90 -5.17 -37.79
CA GLN A 330 8.26 -5.23 -36.47
C GLN A 330 8.05 -6.68 -36.02
N ALA A 331 7.59 -7.55 -36.92
CA ALA A 331 7.41 -8.97 -36.63
C ALA A 331 8.72 -9.66 -36.22
N VAL A 332 9.83 -9.36 -36.92
CA VAL A 332 11.16 -9.90 -36.59
C VAL A 332 11.64 -9.38 -35.23
N ALA A 333 11.44 -8.10 -34.92
CA ALA A 333 11.83 -7.52 -33.63
C ALA A 333 11.10 -8.15 -32.44
N ASP A 334 9.79 -8.41 -32.58
CA ASP A 334 9.02 -9.13 -31.55
C ASP A 334 9.54 -10.56 -31.37
N LEU A 335 9.86 -11.27 -32.46
CA LEU A 335 10.41 -12.63 -32.40
C LEU A 335 11.83 -12.73 -31.86
N ASP A 336 12.65 -11.70 -32.06
CA ASP A 336 14.00 -11.66 -31.49
C ASP A 336 13.93 -11.73 -29.95
N LYS A 337 12.99 -11.01 -29.33
CA LYS A 337 12.73 -11.08 -27.88
C LYS A 337 12.22 -12.46 -27.44
N VAL A 338 11.28 -13.04 -28.18
CA VAL A 338 10.74 -14.38 -27.87
C VAL A 338 11.85 -15.44 -27.93
N ILE A 339 12.73 -15.36 -28.93
CA ILE A 339 13.84 -16.31 -29.11
C ILE A 339 14.94 -16.11 -28.05
N GLU A 340 15.18 -14.88 -27.62
CA GLU A 340 16.10 -14.59 -26.52
C GLU A 340 15.65 -15.24 -25.21
N ALA A 341 14.35 -15.15 -24.89
CA ALA A 341 13.76 -15.78 -23.70
C ALA A 341 13.58 -17.30 -23.84
N PHE A 342 13.20 -17.78 -25.02
CA PHE A 342 12.94 -19.20 -25.32
C PHE A 342 13.82 -19.70 -26.47
N PRO A 343 15.13 -19.92 -26.23
CA PRO A 343 16.09 -20.34 -27.26
C PRO A 343 15.84 -21.74 -27.84
N ASP A 344 14.96 -22.51 -27.20
CA ASP A 344 14.57 -23.86 -27.63
C ASP A 344 13.17 -23.90 -28.28
N PHE A 345 12.56 -22.75 -28.58
CA PHE A 345 11.23 -22.69 -29.19
C PHE A 345 11.29 -22.77 -30.72
N ALA A 346 11.14 -23.99 -31.26
CA ALA A 346 11.29 -24.25 -32.71
C ALA A 346 10.35 -23.39 -33.58
N ALA A 347 9.09 -23.21 -33.16
CA ALA A 347 8.11 -22.49 -33.95
C ALA A 347 8.41 -20.98 -34.09
N ALA A 348 9.10 -20.36 -33.12
CA ALA A 348 9.55 -18.98 -33.24
C ALA A 348 10.65 -18.81 -34.28
N TYR A 349 11.64 -19.72 -34.31
CA TYR A 349 12.66 -19.73 -35.35
C TYR A 349 12.05 -19.96 -36.75
N PHE A 350 11.12 -20.90 -36.88
CA PHE A 350 10.43 -21.14 -38.14
C PHE A 350 9.66 -19.91 -38.63
N LEU A 351 8.92 -19.26 -37.74
CA LEU A 351 8.17 -18.06 -38.07
C LEU A 351 9.11 -16.91 -38.50
N ARG A 352 10.21 -16.69 -37.76
CA ARG A 352 11.21 -15.68 -38.11
C ARG A 352 11.88 -15.96 -39.46
N TYR A 353 12.14 -17.24 -39.77
CA TYR A 353 12.60 -17.67 -41.09
C TYR A 353 11.61 -17.29 -42.19
N ASP A 354 10.33 -17.62 -42.04
CA ASP A 354 9.31 -17.34 -43.06
C ASP A 354 9.18 -15.83 -43.32
N LEU A 355 9.15 -15.02 -42.25
CA LEU A 355 9.06 -13.57 -42.33
C LEU A 355 10.28 -12.95 -43.03
N LYS A 356 11.50 -13.37 -42.67
CA LYS A 356 12.73 -12.90 -43.33
C LYS A 356 12.75 -13.26 -44.82
N ARG A 357 12.31 -14.48 -45.17
CA ARG A 357 12.22 -14.95 -46.56
C ARG A 357 11.21 -14.11 -47.36
N ARG A 358 10.07 -13.77 -46.77
CA ARG A 358 9.02 -12.94 -47.39
C ARG A 358 9.44 -11.46 -47.54
N HIS A 359 10.21 -10.92 -46.60
CA HIS A 359 10.70 -9.53 -46.65
C HIS A 359 11.82 -9.29 -47.67
N GLY A 360 12.86 -10.15 -47.67
CA GLY A 360 14.11 -9.89 -48.39
C GLY A 360 14.69 -11.08 -49.17
N GLY A 361 13.95 -12.17 -49.30
CA GLY A 361 14.40 -13.41 -49.97
C GLY A 361 15.23 -14.35 -49.06
N GLU A 362 15.75 -15.43 -49.64
CA GLU A 362 16.57 -16.42 -48.91
C GLU A 362 17.95 -15.87 -48.54
N THR A 363 18.02 -15.23 -47.37
CA THR A 363 19.28 -14.74 -46.80
C THR A 363 19.98 -15.81 -45.96
N ALA A 364 21.30 -15.66 -45.77
CA ALA A 364 22.06 -16.54 -44.88
C ALA A 364 21.53 -16.52 -43.43
N SER A 365 20.94 -15.40 -42.97
CA SER A 365 20.29 -15.32 -41.66
C SER A 365 19.01 -16.15 -41.62
N ALA A 366 18.14 -16.04 -42.63
CA ALA A 366 16.91 -16.84 -42.71
C ALA A 366 17.24 -18.34 -42.74
N LYS A 367 18.27 -18.75 -43.49
CA LYS A 367 18.71 -20.15 -43.52
C LYS A 367 19.13 -20.69 -42.15
N ARG A 368 19.85 -19.89 -41.35
CA ARG A 368 20.22 -20.28 -39.97
C ARG A 368 19.00 -20.53 -39.10
N ASP A 369 17.97 -19.68 -39.22
CA ASP A 369 16.73 -19.84 -38.46
C ASP A 369 15.99 -21.12 -38.87
N TYR A 370 15.94 -21.44 -40.17
CA TYR A 370 15.39 -22.70 -40.67
C TYR A 370 16.15 -23.92 -40.13
N ASP A 371 17.48 -23.92 -40.27
CA ASP A 371 18.32 -25.04 -39.81
C ASP A 371 18.17 -25.26 -38.29
N ARG A 372 18.14 -24.17 -37.51
CA ARG A 372 17.91 -24.22 -36.06
C ARG A 372 16.51 -24.72 -35.70
N SER A 373 15.47 -24.26 -36.40
CA SER A 373 14.11 -24.76 -36.20
C SER A 373 14.01 -26.26 -36.46
N MET A 374 14.68 -26.77 -37.51
CA MET A 374 14.66 -28.20 -37.85
C MET A 374 15.41 -29.07 -36.83
N GLU A 375 16.50 -28.55 -36.28
CA GLU A 375 17.23 -29.17 -35.16
C GLU A 375 16.32 -29.28 -33.93
N LEU A 376 15.66 -28.19 -33.55
CA LEU A 376 14.78 -28.12 -32.37
C LEU A 376 13.48 -28.89 -32.55
N ALA A 377 12.97 -29.07 -33.77
CA ALA A 377 11.67 -29.72 -34.01
C ALA A 377 11.57 -31.16 -33.45
N GLN A 378 12.72 -31.84 -33.28
CA GLN A 378 12.79 -33.20 -32.75
C GLN A 378 13.12 -33.26 -31.25
N THR A 379 13.39 -32.11 -30.61
CA THR A 379 13.75 -32.05 -29.20
C THR A 379 12.50 -31.95 -28.30
N ARG A 380 12.68 -32.33 -27.04
CA ARG A 380 11.71 -32.04 -25.97
C ARG A 380 12.25 -30.90 -25.13
N VAL A 381 11.35 -30.02 -24.72
CA VAL A 381 11.65 -28.87 -23.87
C VAL A 381 11.28 -29.23 -22.44
N LYS A 382 12.11 -28.88 -21.46
CA LYS A 382 11.73 -29.05 -20.05
C LYS A 382 10.50 -28.19 -19.76
N LYS A 383 9.50 -28.75 -19.07
CA LYS A 383 8.42 -27.95 -18.48
C LYS A 383 9.09 -26.95 -17.54
N SER A 384 9.09 -25.68 -17.91
CA SER A 384 9.57 -24.63 -17.02
C SER A 384 8.47 -24.36 -16.00
N ASP A 385 8.76 -24.48 -14.70
CA ASP A 385 7.97 -23.88 -13.62
C ASP A 385 8.15 -22.36 -13.57
N ALA A 386 8.52 -21.74 -14.70
CA ALA A 386 8.49 -20.30 -14.84
C ALA A 386 7.01 -19.90 -14.76
N SER A 387 6.64 -19.39 -13.59
CA SER A 387 5.49 -18.54 -13.41
C SER A 387 5.37 -17.60 -14.61
N GLU A 388 4.13 -17.30 -14.97
CA GLU A 388 3.79 -16.36 -16.02
C GLU A 388 4.29 -14.92 -15.76
N ASP A 389 5.01 -14.69 -14.66
CA ASP A 389 5.87 -13.54 -14.36
C ASP A 389 7.30 -14.01 -14.05
N GLY A 390 8.28 -13.35 -14.67
CA GLY A 390 9.66 -13.82 -14.77
C GLY A 390 10.49 -13.76 -13.49
N ASP A 391 10.60 -14.88 -12.78
CA ASP A 391 11.68 -15.11 -11.83
C ASP A 391 12.46 -16.39 -12.18
N ALA A 392 13.76 -16.22 -12.46
CA ALA A 392 14.65 -17.29 -12.88
C ALA A 392 15.42 -17.86 -11.68
N ASP A 393 14.85 -18.83 -10.97
CA ASP A 393 15.63 -19.59 -9.99
C ASP A 393 16.55 -20.61 -10.69
N LYS A 394 17.85 -20.44 -10.45
CA LYS A 394 18.92 -21.31 -10.96
C LYS A 394 19.29 -22.31 -9.86
N GLY A 395 18.56 -23.42 -9.78
CA GLY A 395 18.83 -24.49 -8.81
C GLY A 395 18.62 -25.91 -9.35
N LEU A 396 19.72 -26.68 -9.37
CA LEU A 396 19.88 -28.15 -9.41
C LEU A 396 19.01 -28.99 -10.37
N PHE A 397 19.66 -29.53 -11.42
CA PHE A 397 19.06 -30.32 -12.51
C PHE A 397 18.53 -31.71 -12.08
N PRO A 398 17.22 -32.00 -12.24
CA PRO A 398 16.74 -33.36 -12.48
C PRO A 398 16.90 -33.71 -13.97
N GLU A 399 17.14 -34.98 -14.29
CA GLU A 399 17.11 -35.50 -15.66
C GLU A 399 15.76 -35.20 -16.34
N LEU A 400 15.78 -34.97 -17.66
CA LEU A 400 14.58 -34.84 -18.49
C LEU A 400 13.83 -36.17 -18.50
N THR A 401 12.65 -36.22 -17.88
CA THR A 401 11.70 -37.33 -17.88
C THR A 401 10.52 -37.02 -18.82
N ALA A 402 9.75 -38.03 -19.21
CA ALA A 402 8.55 -37.82 -20.01
C ALA A 402 7.48 -36.97 -19.27
N GLU A 403 7.51 -36.97 -17.94
CA GLU A 403 6.58 -36.21 -17.10
C GLU A 403 6.96 -34.73 -16.97
N ASN A 404 8.26 -34.40 -16.95
CA ASN A 404 8.76 -33.03 -16.83
C ASN A 404 9.18 -32.38 -18.18
N SER A 405 8.75 -32.94 -19.31
CA SER A 405 9.10 -32.44 -20.65
C SER A 405 7.93 -32.37 -21.63
N GLU A 406 7.92 -31.33 -22.45
CA GLU A 406 6.93 -31.04 -23.49
C GLU A 406 7.50 -31.20 -24.88
N THR A 407 6.65 -31.55 -25.84
CA THR A 407 6.98 -31.52 -27.27
C THR A 407 6.93 -30.09 -27.80
N GLN A 408 7.62 -29.80 -28.90
CA GLN A 408 7.58 -28.49 -29.56
C GLN A 408 6.15 -28.07 -29.95
N GLU A 409 5.28 -29.03 -30.28
CA GLU A 409 3.86 -28.78 -30.57
C GLU A 409 3.09 -28.34 -29.31
N GLN A 410 3.39 -28.94 -28.14
CA GLN A 410 2.81 -28.51 -26.87
C GLN A 410 3.28 -27.10 -26.49
N VAL A 411 4.57 -26.80 -26.68
CA VAL A 411 5.11 -25.44 -26.48
C VAL A 411 4.39 -24.45 -27.38
N LYS A 412 4.27 -24.74 -28.68
CA LYS A 412 3.56 -23.86 -29.62
C LYS A 412 2.12 -23.58 -29.18
N ARG A 413 1.37 -24.61 -28.77
CA ARG A 413 -0.02 -24.45 -28.31
C ARG A 413 -0.16 -23.52 -27.11
N ARG A 414 0.81 -23.48 -26.20
CA ARG A 414 0.81 -22.55 -25.06
C ARG A 414 0.88 -21.08 -25.49
N PHE A 415 1.52 -20.80 -26.62
CA PHE A 415 1.60 -19.45 -27.18
C PHE A 415 0.35 -19.07 -27.97
N THR A 416 -0.48 -20.02 -28.40
CA THR A 416 -1.61 -19.77 -29.32
C THR A 416 -2.98 -20.19 -28.77
N SER A 417 -3.11 -20.39 -27.46
CA SER A 417 -4.38 -20.73 -26.80
C SER A 417 -4.90 -19.55 -26.00
N LEU A 418 -6.23 -19.42 -25.93
CA LEU A 418 -6.84 -18.52 -24.94
C LEU A 418 -6.52 -19.02 -23.54
N THR A 419 -6.26 -18.09 -22.63
CA THR A 419 -6.01 -18.36 -21.22
C THR A 419 -7.30 -18.18 -20.42
N THR A 420 -7.64 -19.17 -19.60
CA THR A 420 -8.59 -18.96 -18.50
C THR A 420 -7.90 -18.19 -17.39
N ILE A 421 -8.67 -17.50 -16.54
CA ILE A 421 -8.11 -16.99 -15.28
C ILE A 421 -8.12 -18.19 -14.32
N ASP A 422 -6.96 -18.71 -13.97
CA ASP A 422 -6.87 -19.94 -13.17
C ASP A 422 -7.30 -19.72 -11.71
N ASP A 423 -7.14 -18.50 -11.18
CA ASP A 423 -7.48 -18.16 -9.80
C ASP A 423 -8.74 -17.28 -9.69
N ASN A 424 -9.89 -17.87 -10.05
CA ASN A 424 -11.19 -17.19 -9.97
C ASN A 424 -11.94 -17.43 -8.67
N THR A 425 -11.53 -18.43 -7.89
CA THR A 425 -12.19 -18.65 -6.62
C THR A 425 -11.75 -17.55 -5.67
N ARG A 426 -12.73 -16.91 -5.03
CA ARG A 426 -12.37 -16.04 -3.92
C ARG A 426 -11.85 -16.94 -2.82
N ASP A 427 -10.61 -16.69 -2.44
CA ASP A 427 -10.14 -17.00 -1.10
C ASP A 427 -10.93 -16.09 -0.15
N ASP A 428 -12.21 -16.42 0.03
CA ASP A 428 -13.08 -15.91 1.08
C ASP A 428 -12.56 -16.54 2.37
N ARG A 429 -11.30 -16.25 2.73
CA ARG A 429 -10.79 -16.43 4.08
C ARG A 429 -11.84 -15.78 4.97
N VAL A 430 -12.26 -16.46 6.02
CA VAL A 430 -13.42 -16.08 6.85
C VAL A 430 -13.32 -14.63 7.39
N PHE A 431 -12.13 -14.04 7.34
CA PHE A 431 -11.83 -12.67 7.78
C PHE A 431 -11.90 -11.59 6.69
N ASN A 432 -11.99 -11.95 5.41
CA ASN A 432 -11.98 -10.99 4.29
C ASN A 432 -13.41 -10.60 3.88
N ASN A 433 -14.05 -9.70 4.62
CA ASN A 433 -15.33 -9.12 4.20
C ASN A 433 -15.12 -7.97 3.19
N LYS A 434 -15.95 -7.92 2.13
CA LYS A 434 -15.78 -7.01 0.99
C LYS A 434 -16.57 -5.71 1.07
N ASN A 435 -17.50 -5.56 2.01
CA ASN A 435 -18.39 -4.39 2.12
C ASN A 435 -18.01 -3.44 3.27
N ILE A 436 -16.76 -2.96 3.25
CA ILE A 436 -16.17 -2.24 4.38
C ILE A 436 -16.26 -0.71 4.25
N ARG A 437 -16.72 -0.03 5.31
CA ARG A 437 -16.57 1.43 5.49
C ARG A 437 -15.28 1.67 6.29
N GLY A 438 -14.20 2.06 5.61
CA GLY A 438 -12.89 2.24 6.25
C GLY A 438 -11.71 1.60 5.51
N LYS A 439 -11.95 0.89 4.39
CA LYS A 439 -10.86 0.55 3.46
C LYS A 439 -10.17 1.84 3.03
N VAL A 440 -8.85 1.89 3.21
CA VAL A 440 -8.07 2.77 2.36
C VAL A 440 -8.32 2.29 0.93
N GLN A 441 -9.05 3.10 0.16
CA GLN A 441 -9.55 2.69 -1.14
C GLN A 441 -8.36 2.25 -1.99
N ASN A 442 -8.52 1.21 -2.80
CA ASN A 442 -7.54 0.84 -3.83
C ASN A 442 -7.54 1.92 -4.93
N ARG A 443 -7.33 3.18 -4.56
CA ARG A 443 -7.07 4.25 -5.50
C ARG A 443 -5.64 4.06 -5.94
N ASN A 444 -5.43 4.13 -7.24
CA ASN A 444 -4.10 4.26 -7.81
C ASN A 444 -3.57 5.67 -7.51
N VAL A 445 -3.36 5.98 -6.22
CA VAL A 445 -2.76 7.23 -5.75
C VAL A 445 -1.26 7.12 -6.00
N THR A 446 -0.68 8.15 -6.59
CA THR A 446 0.77 8.30 -6.69
C THR A 446 1.38 8.18 -5.29
N VAL A 447 2.39 7.34 -5.13
CA VAL A 447 3.07 7.22 -3.84
C VAL A 447 3.95 8.45 -3.66
N GLU A 448 3.50 9.36 -2.80
CA GLU A 448 4.26 10.54 -2.40
C GLU A 448 4.77 10.37 -0.98
N ILE A 449 5.92 10.98 -0.70
CA ILE A 449 6.46 11.10 0.66
C ILE A 449 5.61 12.10 1.47
N GLU A 450 5.56 11.92 2.79
CA GLU A 450 4.97 12.93 3.65
C GLU A 450 5.78 14.24 3.56
N PRO A 451 5.11 15.40 3.45
CA PRO A 451 5.76 16.70 3.28
C PRO A 451 6.60 17.15 4.48
N MET A 452 7.42 18.19 4.27
CA MET A 452 8.15 18.87 5.35
C MET A 452 7.20 19.49 6.37
N PHE A 453 7.60 19.50 7.64
CA PHE A 453 6.94 20.37 8.62
C PHE A 453 7.29 21.84 8.34
N VAL A 454 6.28 22.68 8.49
CA VAL A 454 6.34 24.13 8.29
C VAL A 454 5.86 24.85 9.55
N VAL A 455 6.48 26.00 9.83
CA VAL A 455 5.93 26.99 10.77
C VAL A 455 5.01 27.92 9.99
N THR A 456 3.76 28.04 10.42
CA THR A 456 2.69 28.77 9.73
C THR A 456 1.77 29.44 10.77
N TYR A 457 0.71 30.13 10.34
CA TYR A 457 -0.32 30.67 11.22
C TYR A 457 -1.56 29.77 11.35
N TYR A 458 -1.64 28.71 10.55
CA TYR A 458 -2.82 27.85 10.45
C TYR A 458 -2.47 26.38 10.63
N THR A 459 -3.36 25.63 11.27
CA THR A 459 -3.26 24.16 11.34
C THR A 459 -4.22 23.52 10.34
N SER A 460 -3.90 22.29 9.93
CA SER A 460 -4.82 21.42 9.20
C SER A 460 -5.20 20.23 10.09
N PRO A 461 -6.15 20.41 11.03
CA PRO A 461 -6.55 19.32 11.92
C PRO A 461 -7.27 18.24 11.11
N THR A 462 -6.95 16.98 11.40
CA THR A 462 -7.66 15.81 10.88
C THR A 462 -8.41 15.12 12.01
N GLU A 463 -9.27 14.15 11.66
CA GLU A 463 -9.96 13.31 12.66
C GLU A 463 -8.97 12.59 13.59
N LEU A 464 -7.77 12.26 13.08
CA LEU A 464 -6.70 11.57 13.81
C LEU A 464 -5.73 12.53 14.51
N LYS A 465 -5.55 13.76 14.00
CA LYS A 465 -4.62 14.77 14.53
C LYS A 465 -5.34 16.11 14.72
N GLN A 466 -5.84 16.34 15.93
CA GLN A 466 -6.69 17.51 16.26
C GLN A 466 -5.90 18.79 16.59
N SER A 467 -4.60 18.69 16.85
CA SER A 467 -3.74 19.82 17.24
C SER A 467 -2.50 19.93 16.36
N GLY A 468 -1.92 21.14 16.30
CA GLY A 468 -0.62 21.37 15.67
C GLY A 468 0.53 20.66 16.40
N ASP A 469 1.66 20.54 15.71
CA ASP A 469 2.87 19.95 16.26
C ASP A 469 3.60 20.90 17.21
N TYR A 470 4.37 20.33 18.13
CA TYR A 470 5.13 21.11 19.10
C TYR A 470 6.60 21.27 18.67
N ILE A 471 7.06 22.52 18.70
CA ILE A 471 8.47 22.90 18.64
C ILE A 471 8.70 23.94 19.73
N ARG A 472 9.60 23.66 20.68
CA ARG A 472 9.88 24.51 21.83
C ARG A 472 10.22 25.95 21.44
N GLU A 473 11.07 26.13 20.44
CA GLU A 473 11.52 27.44 19.96
C GLU A 473 10.38 28.28 19.35
N VAL A 474 9.37 27.62 18.77
CA VAL A 474 8.17 28.30 18.24
C VAL A 474 7.29 28.77 19.40
N ASP A 475 7.12 27.94 20.43
CA ASP A 475 6.35 28.29 21.63
C ASP A 475 7.04 29.38 22.46
N ASP A 476 8.36 29.33 22.60
CA ASP A 476 9.16 30.37 23.23
C ASP A 476 8.92 31.72 22.52
N LEU A 477 8.84 31.72 21.19
CA LEU A 477 8.55 32.91 20.39
C LEU A 477 7.11 33.40 20.58
N ASN A 478 6.14 32.49 20.58
CA ASN A 478 4.73 32.79 20.85
C ASN A 478 4.54 33.42 22.23
N TYR A 479 5.28 32.97 23.25
CA TYR A 479 5.21 33.51 24.61
C TYR A 479 5.61 34.99 24.68
N THR A 480 6.46 35.46 23.76
CA THR A 480 6.86 36.88 23.69
C THR A 480 5.74 37.82 23.26
N ARG A 481 4.70 37.30 22.58
CA ARG A 481 3.59 38.09 21.99
C ARG A 481 4.05 39.24 21.09
N MET A 482 5.23 39.13 20.50
CA MET A 482 5.78 40.16 19.61
C MET A 482 5.20 40.10 18.19
N LEU A 483 4.65 38.95 17.80
CA LEU A 483 4.03 38.73 16.49
C LEU A 483 2.52 39.02 16.55
N ARG A 484 1.96 39.44 15.43
CA ARG A 484 0.52 39.75 15.30
C ARG A 484 -0.36 38.50 15.34
N TYR A 485 0.19 37.37 14.93
CA TYR A 485 -0.49 36.07 14.89
C TYR A 485 0.33 35.02 15.65
N LEU A 486 -0.37 34.02 16.19
CA LEU A 486 0.24 32.88 16.88
C LEU A 486 0.82 31.91 15.86
N LEU A 487 2.10 31.56 16.01
CA LEU A 487 2.73 30.55 15.18
C LEU A 487 2.22 29.16 15.53
N GLN A 488 2.06 28.34 14.50
CA GLN A 488 1.65 26.95 14.52
C GLN A 488 2.68 26.13 13.75
N VAL A 489 2.71 24.82 14.00
CA VAL A 489 3.54 23.87 13.24
C VAL A 489 2.64 22.79 12.67
N THR A 490 2.83 22.46 11.40
CA THR A 490 2.10 21.39 10.72
C THR A 490 2.94 20.78 9.62
N ASN A 491 2.68 19.53 9.27
CA ASN A 491 3.18 18.90 8.05
C ASN A 491 2.29 19.16 6.83
N HIS A 492 1.02 19.54 7.01
CA HIS A 492 0.10 19.79 5.90
C HIS A 492 -0.45 21.21 5.97
N GLU A 493 0.07 22.10 5.11
CA GLU A 493 -0.39 23.48 5.04
C GLU A 493 -1.78 23.55 4.37
N PRO A 494 -2.81 24.13 5.03
CA PRO A 494 -4.12 24.26 4.42
C PRO A 494 -4.07 25.25 3.24
N SER A 495 -4.83 24.97 2.17
CA SER A 495 -5.03 25.94 1.11
C SER A 495 -5.92 27.07 1.63
N MET A 496 -5.38 28.29 1.72
CA MET A 496 -6.16 29.46 2.09
C MET A 496 -7.13 29.80 0.96
N SER A 497 -8.43 29.75 1.27
CA SER A 497 -9.54 30.14 0.37
C SER A 497 -10.40 31.27 0.94
N ASP A 498 -10.12 31.70 2.18
CA ASP A 498 -10.84 32.76 2.86
C ASP A 498 -10.26 34.13 2.47
N GLU A 499 -11.03 34.90 1.71
CA GLU A 499 -10.65 36.25 1.25
C GLU A 499 -10.40 37.21 2.42
N ASP A 500 -11.14 37.09 3.53
CA ASP A 500 -10.97 37.98 4.70
C ASP A 500 -9.66 37.68 5.43
N ALA A 501 -9.28 36.41 5.52
CA ALA A 501 -8.00 35.99 6.08
C ALA A 501 -6.83 36.47 5.20
N ILE A 502 -6.95 36.32 3.88
CA ILE A 502 -5.95 36.82 2.92
C ILE A 502 -5.78 38.34 3.04
N GLN A 503 -6.88 39.10 3.08
CA GLN A 503 -6.85 40.55 3.23
C GLN A 503 -6.21 40.98 4.57
N SER A 504 -6.46 40.23 5.65
CA SER A 504 -5.85 40.47 6.96
C SER A 504 -4.33 40.33 6.95
N HIS A 505 -3.79 39.38 6.18
CA HIS A 505 -2.33 39.26 5.98
C HIS A 505 -1.77 40.40 5.13
N PHE A 506 -2.47 40.86 4.08
CA PHE A 506 -2.03 42.04 3.32
C PHE A 506 -1.98 43.29 4.20
N SER A 507 -2.99 43.52 5.06
CA SER A 507 -2.95 44.62 6.02
C SER A 507 -1.84 44.47 7.07
N SER A 508 -1.49 43.24 7.45
CA SER A 508 -0.32 42.96 8.30
C SER A 508 0.99 43.32 7.61
N ILE A 509 1.14 42.98 6.32
CA ILE A 509 2.30 43.35 5.49
C ILE A 509 2.41 44.88 5.37
N GLU A 510 1.31 45.59 5.11
CA GLU A 510 1.28 47.06 5.05
C GLU A 510 1.71 47.69 6.38
N TYR A 511 1.25 47.13 7.50
CA TYR A 511 1.69 47.55 8.82
C TYR A 511 3.20 47.39 9.00
N TYR A 512 3.75 46.20 8.68
CA TYR A 512 5.19 45.98 8.81
C TYR A 512 5.98 46.85 7.83
N ASN A 513 5.49 47.11 6.63
CA ASN A 513 6.10 48.06 5.68
C ASN A 513 6.21 49.46 6.30
N SER A 514 5.12 49.96 6.88
CA SER A 514 5.10 51.27 7.55
C SER A 514 6.04 51.29 8.76
N TYR A 515 6.00 50.24 9.59
CA TYR A 515 6.83 50.12 10.80
C TYR A 515 8.32 50.11 10.45
N LEU A 516 8.74 49.25 9.51
CA LEU A 516 10.13 49.11 9.08
C LEU A 516 10.67 50.38 8.38
N ALA A 517 9.79 51.20 7.80
CA ALA A 517 10.17 52.49 7.20
C ALA A 517 10.34 53.62 8.22
N THR A 518 9.72 53.51 9.40
CA THR A 518 9.61 54.62 10.38
C THR A 518 10.32 54.36 11.71
N HIS A 519 10.67 53.11 11.99
CA HIS A 519 11.29 52.68 13.25
C HIS A 519 12.59 51.91 12.99
N THR A 520 13.44 51.79 14.02
CA THR A 520 14.61 50.92 13.95
C THR A 520 14.14 49.46 13.92
N PRO A 521 14.43 48.71 12.85
CA PRO A 521 13.88 47.37 12.66
C PRO A 521 14.59 46.36 13.56
N ARG A 522 13.83 45.44 14.15
CA ARG A 522 14.35 44.28 14.88
C ARG A 522 14.24 43.03 14.02
N ALA A 523 15.00 41.99 14.35
CA ALA A 523 14.93 40.71 13.64
C ALA A 523 13.49 40.13 13.62
N ILE A 524 12.76 40.28 14.73
CA ILE A 524 11.37 39.80 14.83
C ILE A 524 10.38 40.53 13.93
N ASP A 525 10.67 41.79 13.57
CA ASP A 525 9.78 42.58 12.71
C ASP A 525 9.89 42.11 11.26
N TYR A 526 11.12 41.82 10.79
CA TYR A 526 11.34 41.17 9.50
C TYR A 526 10.78 39.75 9.49
N PHE A 527 10.97 38.97 10.56
CA PHE A 527 10.41 37.63 10.67
C PHE A 527 8.89 37.63 10.61
N GLY A 528 8.22 38.57 11.30
CA GLY A 528 6.76 38.71 11.25
C GLY A 528 6.25 38.98 9.83
N ARG A 529 6.87 39.91 9.10
CA ARG A 529 6.51 40.18 7.71
C ARG A 529 6.82 39.00 6.78
N ALA A 530 7.94 38.31 7.02
CA ALA A 530 8.29 37.10 6.28
C ALA A 530 7.22 36.01 6.43
N MET A 531 6.69 35.81 7.64
CA MET A 531 5.61 34.85 7.89
C MET A 531 4.31 35.21 7.16
N ASP A 532 3.96 36.49 7.06
CA ASP A 532 2.84 36.93 6.21
C ASP A 532 3.14 36.64 4.72
N PHE A 533 4.36 36.90 4.25
CA PHE A 533 4.76 36.55 2.88
C PHE A 533 4.70 35.05 2.61
N MET A 534 5.16 34.21 3.55
CA MET A 534 5.03 32.75 3.49
C MET A 534 3.57 32.33 3.29
N THR A 535 2.68 32.91 4.11
CA THR A 535 1.24 32.64 4.08
C THR A 535 0.60 33.03 2.75
N THR A 536 1.02 34.16 2.16
CA THR A 536 0.60 34.61 0.82
C THR A 536 1.37 33.95 -0.34
N ARG A 537 2.25 32.98 -0.05
CA ARG A 537 3.12 32.27 -1.02
C ARG A 537 4.08 33.15 -1.80
N ASN A 538 4.47 34.31 -1.25
CA ASN A 538 5.53 35.16 -1.79
C ASN A 538 6.89 34.77 -1.18
N TYR A 539 7.38 33.59 -1.57
CA TYR A 539 8.61 33.01 -1.00
C TYR A 539 9.87 33.86 -1.21
N PRO A 540 10.10 34.51 -2.38
CA PRO A 540 11.28 35.38 -2.55
C PRO A 540 11.30 36.54 -1.54
N ALA A 541 10.18 37.22 -1.34
CA ALA A 541 10.08 38.30 -0.36
C ALA A 541 10.26 37.80 1.08
N ALA A 542 9.74 36.61 1.39
CA ALA A 542 9.96 35.96 2.68
C ALA A 542 11.46 35.65 2.90
N ILE A 543 12.15 35.07 1.90
CA ILE A 543 13.58 34.76 1.97
C ILE A 543 14.41 36.03 2.22
N ASP A 544 14.10 37.13 1.54
CA ASP A 544 14.79 38.42 1.72
C ASP A 544 14.65 38.97 3.14
N ASP A 545 13.45 38.90 3.72
CA ASP A 545 13.24 39.33 5.09
C ASP A 545 13.87 38.40 6.12
N LEU A 546 13.86 37.08 5.87
CA LEU A 546 14.54 36.11 6.72
C LEU A 546 16.06 36.30 6.67
N ASN A 547 16.63 36.66 5.52
CA ASN A 547 18.04 37.05 5.40
C ASN A 547 18.35 38.26 6.29
N ARG A 548 17.50 39.29 6.30
CA ARG A 548 17.67 40.48 7.16
C ARG A 548 17.51 40.13 8.64
N ALA A 549 16.53 39.31 8.99
CA ALA A 549 16.32 38.86 10.36
C ALA A 549 17.54 38.11 10.90
N ILE A 550 18.08 37.17 10.12
CA ILE A 550 19.27 36.38 10.46
C ILE A 550 20.53 37.24 10.51
N ALA A 551 20.67 38.25 9.64
CA ALA A 551 21.80 39.18 9.69
C ALA A 551 21.83 40.01 10.99
N LEU A 552 20.65 40.35 11.53
CA LEU A 552 20.52 41.05 12.82
C LEU A 552 20.68 40.11 14.02
N THR A 553 20.28 38.85 13.88
CA THR A 553 20.30 37.85 14.96
C THR A 553 20.72 36.49 14.40
N PRO A 554 22.04 36.21 14.31
CA PRO A 554 22.56 34.99 13.67
C PRO A 554 22.21 33.68 14.35
N ASP A 555 21.74 33.72 15.60
CA ASP A 555 21.24 32.58 16.38
C ASP A 555 19.71 32.46 16.34
N PHE A 556 19.02 33.15 15.42
CA PHE A 556 17.57 33.07 15.27
C PHE A 556 17.13 31.75 14.60
N THR A 557 17.18 30.65 15.37
CA THR A 557 16.93 29.28 14.91
C THR A 557 15.66 29.11 14.08
N VAL A 558 14.52 29.66 14.53
CA VAL A 558 13.23 29.54 13.83
C VAL A 558 13.27 30.23 12.46
N ALA A 559 14.03 31.33 12.30
CA ALA A 559 14.18 32.00 11.02
C ALA A 559 14.91 31.12 9.99
N TYR A 560 15.91 30.34 10.41
CA TYR A 560 16.56 29.36 9.52
C TYR A 560 15.60 28.24 9.11
N LEU A 561 14.78 27.73 10.04
CA LEU A 561 13.79 26.69 9.74
C LEU A 561 12.76 27.20 8.72
N VAL A 562 12.19 28.39 8.94
CA VAL A 562 11.25 29.01 7.99
C VAL A 562 11.92 29.28 6.65
N ARG A 563 13.17 29.76 6.63
CA ARG A 563 13.89 30.05 5.38
C ARG A 563 14.21 28.79 4.60
N SER A 564 14.53 27.67 5.27
CA SER A 564 14.71 26.38 4.59
C SER A 564 13.44 25.95 3.86
N TYR A 565 12.27 26.12 4.49
CA TYR A 565 11.00 25.76 3.86
C TYR A 565 10.63 26.75 2.74
N ALA A 566 10.87 28.05 2.92
CA ALA A 566 10.70 29.05 1.88
C ALA A 566 11.53 28.75 0.63
N ARG A 567 12.81 28.40 0.81
CA ARG A 567 13.71 27.96 -0.27
C ARG A 567 13.25 26.66 -0.91
N TYR A 568 12.76 25.71 -0.10
CA TYR A 568 12.17 24.49 -0.61
C TYR A 568 10.97 24.82 -1.51
N CYS A 569 10.05 25.69 -1.11
CA CYS A 569 8.90 26.07 -1.93
C CYS A 569 9.24 26.92 -3.17
N ASP A 570 10.28 27.75 -3.12
CA ASP A 570 10.73 28.59 -4.25
C ASP A 570 11.55 27.82 -5.31
N ARG A 571 11.87 26.54 -5.06
CA ARG A 571 12.60 25.69 -6.00
C ARG A 571 11.86 25.62 -7.35
N GLY A 572 12.56 25.90 -8.45
CA GLY A 572 11.97 25.93 -9.80
C GLY A 572 11.45 27.29 -10.25
N ASN A 573 11.57 28.36 -9.46
CA ASN A 573 11.40 29.73 -9.93
C ASN A 573 12.75 30.22 -10.50
N PRO A 574 12.88 30.50 -11.81
CA PRO A 574 14.17 30.81 -12.41
C PRO A 574 14.64 32.22 -12.01
N SER A 575 15.30 32.35 -10.87
CA SER A 575 16.09 33.54 -10.55
C SER A 575 17.46 33.46 -11.24
N SER A 576 17.49 33.98 -12.47
CA SER A 576 18.68 34.55 -13.15
C SER A 576 20.07 34.00 -12.78
N ALA A 577 20.49 32.89 -13.40
CA ALA A 577 21.90 32.67 -13.76
C ALA A 577 22.07 31.50 -14.74
N ASP A 578 22.84 31.78 -15.79
CA ASP A 578 23.56 30.88 -16.70
C ASP A 578 22.77 30.05 -17.72
N GLY A 579 22.72 30.65 -18.92
CA GLY A 579 22.57 29.92 -20.16
C GLY A 579 23.80 29.07 -20.43
N ASP A 580 23.61 27.75 -20.43
CA ASP A 580 24.39 26.87 -21.31
C ASP A 580 23.53 25.67 -21.73
N ASN A 581 23.49 25.44 -23.04
CA ASN A 581 22.68 24.42 -23.70
C ASN A 581 23.61 23.40 -24.35
N GLN A 582 23.84 22.26 -23.68
CA GLN A 582 24.25 20.97 -24.27
C GLN A 582 24.41 19.86 -23.20
N VAL A 583 23.37 19.61 -22.39
CA VAL A 583 23.33 18.47 -21.45
C VAL A 583 21.94 17.82 -21.51
N PRO A 584 21.80 16.47 -21.42
CA PRO A 584 20.51 15.79 -21.42
C PRO A 584 19.56 16.33 -20.33
N GLU A 585 18.28 16.49 -20.67
CA GLU A 585 17.27 17.23 -19.90
C GLU A 585 17.13 16.74 -18.43
N GLN A 586 17.17 15.43 -18.20
CA GLN A 586 17.11 14.83 -16.86
C GLN A 586 18.34 15.17 -15.98
N ALA A 587 19.53 15.26 -16.58
CA ALA A 587 20.76 15.61 -15.87
C ALA A 587 20.85 17.12 -15.57
N LYS A 588 20.27 17.96 -16.43
CA LYS A 588 20.12 19.41 -16.19
C LYS A 588 19.17 19.69 -15.01
N ASN A 589 18.06 18.94 -14.95
CA ASN A 589 17.06 19.05 -13.88
C ASN A 589 17.62 18.64 -12.51
N MET A 590 18.34 17.52 -12.42
CA MET A 590 18.94 17.08 -11.14
C MET A 590 20.09 17.98 -10.66
N ARG A 591 20.88 18.57 -11.58
CA ARG A 591 21.94 19.52 -11.21
C ARG A 591 21.37 20.85 -10.72
N SER A 592 20.32 21.35 -11.38
CA SER A 592 19.57 22.53 -10.93
C SER A 592 18.94 22.29 -9.56
N LEU A 593 18.26 21.15 -9.39
CA LEU A 593 17.64 20.76 -8.12
C LEU A 593 18.67 20.64 -6.99
N ARG A 594 19.87 20.09 -7.26
CA ARG A 594 20.96 20.06 -6.27
C ARG A 594 21.44 21.45 -5.87
N GLY A 595 21.51 22.39 -6.82
CA GLY A 595 21.83 23.79 -6.53
C GLY A 595 20.78 24.44 -5.63
N ASP A 596 19.51 24.27 -5.99
CA ASP A 596 18.36 24.85 -5.26
C ASP A 596 18.22 24.25 -3.85
N MET A 597 18.46 22.93 -3.71
CA MET A 597 18.37 22.23 -2.43
C MET A 597 19.57 22.46 -1.50
N GLN A 598 20.72 22.92 -2.00
CA GLN A 598 21.88 23.16 -1.14
C GLN A 598 21.57 24.22 -0.07
N GLY A 599 20.89 25.30 -0.46
CA GLY A 599 20.48 26.34 0.48
C GLY A 599 19.45 25.85 1.51
N VAL A 600 18.64 24.84 1.17
CA VAL A 600 17.71 24.19 2.11
C VAL A 600 18.49 23.39 3.14
N LEU A 601 19.45 22.57 2.68
CA LEU A 601 20.29 21.74 3.56
C LEU A 601 21.17 22.58 4.48
N ASP A 602 21.78 23.66 3.98
CA ASP A 602 22.62 24.56 4.76
C ASP A 602 21.84 25.23 5.91
N ASP A 603 20.60 25.67 5.63
CA ASP A 603 19.73 26.26 6.64
C ASP A 603 19.33 25.21 7.69
N LEU A 604 18.96 23.99 7.27
CA LEU A 604 18.62 22.89 8.18
C LEU A 604 19.82 22.46 9.03
N ASP A 605 21.03 22.45 8.48
CA ASP A 605 22.26 22.18 9.24
C ASP A 605 22.55 23.28 10.27
N MET A 606 22.23 24.54 9.95
CA MET A 606 22.29 25.62 10.93
C MET A 606 21.23 25.44 12.03
N VAL A 607 19.99 25.05 11.70
CA VAL A 607 18.96 24.74 12.69
C VAL A 607 19.43 23.63 13.62
N ILE A 608 19.97 22.53 13.07
CA ILE A 608 20.51 21.40 13.85
C ILE A 608 21.68 21.85 14.73
N LYS A 609 22.54 22.74 14.24
CA LYS A 609 23.66 23.29 15.03
C LYS A 609 23.18 24.13 16.22
N LEU A 610 22.14 24.95 16.02
CA LEU A 610 21.60 25.85 17.04
C LEU A 610 20.62 25.16 18.00
N SER A 611 19.87 24.16 17.51
CA SER A 611 18.93 23.34 18.28
C SER A 611 19.07 21.86 17.90
N PRO A 612 20.04 21.14 18.47
CA PRO A 612 20.33 19.75 18.12
C PRO A 612 19.27 18.75 18.59
N GLU A 613 18.31 19.17 19.40
CA GLU A 613 17.19 18.35 19.87
C GLU A 613 15.90 18.55 19.04
N MET A 614 15.93 19.43 18.03
CA MET A 614 14.78 19.68 17.16
C MET A 614 14.59 18.53 16.16
N ALA A 615 13.81 17.51 16.54
CA ALA A 615 13.50 16.35 15.70
C ALA A 615 13.00 16.73 14.30
N VAL A 616 12.19 17.80 14.21
CA VAL A 616 11.64 18.33 12.95
C VAL A 616 12.72 18.77 11.97
N ALA A 617 13.85 19.31 12.44
CA ALA A 617 14.94 19.75 11.56
C ALA A 617 15.60 18.55 10.86
N TYR A 618 15.82 17.46 11.60
CA TYR A 618 16.31 16.21 11.04
C TYR A 618 15.32 15.57 10.07
N TYR A 619 14.03 15.59 10.39
CA TYR A 619 13.00 15.11 9.49
C TYR A 619 12.96 15.92 8.18
N ASN A 620 12.90 17.26 8.25
CA ASN A 620 12.91 18.11 7.06
C ASN A 620 14.18 17.90 6.23
N LYS A 621 15.33 17.68 6.88
CA LYS A 621 16.58 17.32 6.19
C LYS A 621 16.44 15.98 5.46
N GLY A 622 15.81 14.99 6.09
CA GLY A 622 15.52 13.70 5.46
C GLY A 622 14.63 13.84 4.23
N VAL A 623 13.59 14.68 4.28
CA VAL A 623 12.72 14.96 3.13
C VAL A 623 13.50 15.59 1.98
N ALA A 624 14.34 16.60 2.26
CA ALA A 624 15.19 17.22 1.23
C ALA A 624 16.15 16.22 0.58
N LEU A 625 16.74 15.31 1.36
CA LEU A 625 17.63 14.27 0.85
C LEU A 625 16.88 13.21 0.03
N ALA A 626 15.68 12.82 0.44
CA ALA A 626 14.85 11.87 -0.30
C ALA A 626 14.45 12.43 -1.69
N GLU A 627 14.13 13.73 -1.77
CA GLU A 627 13.85 14.45 -3.02
C GLU A 627 15.09 14.49 -3.95
N LEU A 628 16.28 14.60 -3.36
CA LEU A 628 17.56 14.47 -4.07
C LEU A 628 17.92 13.02 -4.45
N GLN A 629 17.05 12.07 -4.12
CA GLN A 629 17.25 10.62 -4.27
C GLN A 629 18.45 10.07 -3.47
N ASP A 630 18.91 10.83 -2.47
CA ASP A 630 19.88 10.35 -1.48
C ASP A 630 19.13 9.65 -0.33
N TYR A 631 18.64 8.44 -0.63
CA TYR A 631 17.86 7.66 0.33
C TYR A 631 18.68 7.22 1.55
N THR A 632 19.99 7.02 1.41
CA THR A 632 20.84 6.63 2.54
C THR A 632 21.04 7.78 3.51
N GLY A 633 21.29 8.99 2.99
CA GLY A 633 21.28 10.22 3.78
C GLY A 633 19.91 10.48 4.43
N ALA A 634 18.83 10.30 3.67
CA ALA A 634 17.47 10.46 4.18
C ALA A 634 17.15 9.51 5.33
N ILE A 635 17.48 8.22 5.20
CA ILE A 635 17.30 7.22 6.27
C ILE A 635 18.06 7.60 7.54
N SER A 636 19.30 8.08 7.41
CA SER A 636 20.09 8.54 8.56
C SER A 636 19.42 9.72 9.27
N ALA A 637 18.94 10.70 8.49
CA ALA A 637 18.25 11.87 9.02
C ALA A 637 16.91 11.50 9.70
N PHE A 638 16.07 10.68 9.07
CA PHE A 638 14.83 10.19 9.67
C PHE A 638 15.09 9.35 10.93
N THR A 639 16.12 8.51 10.92
CA THR A 639 16.51 7.74 12.10
C THR A 639 16.90 8.66 13.25
N LYS A 640 17.63 9.74 12.98
CA LYS A 640 17.95 10.73 14.01
C LYS A 640 16.73 11.48 14.51
N ALA A 641 15.78 11.82 13.63
CA ALA A 641 14.49 12.40 14.03
C ALA A 641 13.73 11.46 14.97
N LEU A 642 13.66 10.17 14.65
CA LEU A 642 12.98 9.15 15.45
C LEU A 642 13.66 8.84 16.79
N GLN A 643 14.99 8.99 16.87
CA GLN A 643 15.71 8.91 18.16
C GLN A 643 15.32 10.04 19.12
N LEU A 644 15.01 11.23 18.59
CA LEU A 644 14.59 12.39 19.37
C LEU A 644 13.08 12.37 19.66
N ARG A 645 12.29 11.89 18.70
CA ARG A 645 10.82 11.86 18.76
C ARG A 645 10.30 10.53 18.18
N PRO A 646 10.13 9.49 19.02
CA PRO A 646 9.69 8.16 18.57
C PRO A 646 8.22 8.07 18.13
N ASP A 647 7.42 9.09 18.35
CA ASP A 647 6.00 9.19 17.96
C ASP A 647 5.78 9.94 16.63
N LEU A 648 6.87 10.27 15.91
CA LEU A 648 6.81 10.96 14.61
C LEU A 648 6.47 9.99 13.47
N GLY A 649 5.17 9.73 13.27
CA GLY A 649 4.67 8.79 12.27
C GLY A 649 5.13 9.10 10.84
N GLU A 650 5.22 10.39 10.50
CA GLU A 650 5.69 10.88 9.20
C GLU A 650 7.13 10.44 8.91
N ALA A 651 7.99 10.40 9.94
CA ALA A 651 9.38 9.97 9.80
C ALA A 651 9.48 8.46 9.57
N TYR A 652 8.62 7.65 10.21
CA TYR A 652 8.51 6.23 9.89
C TYR A 652 8.04 6.03 8.45
N TYR A 653 7.01 6.73 8.00
CA TYR A 653 6.50 6.59 6.64
C TYR A 653 7.58 6.91 5.60
N ASN A 654 8.27 8.06 5.74
CA ASN A 654 9.30 8.48 4.78
C ASN A 654 10.58 7.64 4.84
N ARG A 655 10.95 7.13 6.03
CA ARG A 655 12.06 6.18 6.16
C ARG A 655 11.71 4.83 5.55
N GLY A 656 10.48 4.34 5.77
CA GLY A 656 9.94 3.15 5.13
C GLY A 656 9.95 3.27 3.61
N TYR A 657 9.44 4.38 3.07
CA TYR A 657 9.51 4.69 1.64
C TYR A 657 10.95 4.64 1.13
N SER A 658 11.90 5.27 1.84
CA SER A 658 13.32 5.29 1.46
C SER A 658 13.95 3.89 1.46
N TYR A 659 13.60 3.03 2.42
CA TYR A 659 14.02 1.62 2.42
C TYR A 659 13.50 0.85 1.21
N LEU A 660 12.24 1.05 0.83
CA LEU A 660 11.66 0.43 -0.36
C LEU A 660 12.37 0.88 -1.64
N ARG A 661 12.71 2.17 -1.76
CA ARG A 661 13.48 2.70 -2.91
C ARG A 661 14.89 2.11 -3.01
N LEU A 662 15.45 1.64 -1.90
CA LEU A 662 16.73 0.92 -1.85
C LEU A 662 16.58 -0.61 -1.96
N GLY A 663 15.36 -1.13 -2.13
CA GLY A 663 15.10 -2.57 -2.23
C GLY A 663 15.05 -3.31 -0.89
N ASN A 664 15.12 -2.62 0.24
CA ASN A 664 15.00 -3.24 1.57
C ASN A 664 13.52 -3.36 1.97
N LYS A 665 12.86 -4.41 1.46
CA LYS A 665 11.42 -4.66 1.69
C LYS A 665 11.10 -4.81 3.18
N ASP A 666 11.90 -5.57 3.93
CA ASP A 666 11.61 -5.89 5.34
C ASP A 666 11.66 -4.67 6.25
N ALA A 667 12.67 -3.80 6.10
CA ALA A 667 12.75 -2.57 6.87
C ALA A 667 11.65 -1.59 6.45
N GLY A 668 11.33 -1.54 5.15
CA GLY A 668 10.24 -0.74 4.61
C GLY A 668 8.88 -1.10 5.22
N VAL A 669 8.53 -2.39 5.23
CA VAL A 669 7.27 -2.89 5.82
C VAL A 669 7.20 -2.59 7.31
N ALA A 670 8.30 -2.79 8.06
CA ALA A 670 8.33 -2.51 9.49
C ALA A 670 7.97 -1.05 9.80
N ASP A 671 8.62 -0.13 9.08
CA ASP A 671 8.43 1.30 9.25
C ASP A 671 7.03 1.74 8.80
N LEU A 672 6.51 1.20 7.69
CA LEU A 672 5.15 1.51 7.23
C LEU A 672 4.07 0.99 8.20
N SER A 673 4.23 -0.21 8.76
CA SER A 673 3.34 -0.72 9.80
C SER A 673 3.32 0.23 11.01
N LYS A 674 4.52 0.67 11.44
CA LYS A 674 4.62 1.61 12.57
C LYS A 674 4.03 2.99 12.26
N ALA A 675 4.21 3.49 11.04
CA ALA A 675 3.64 4.75 10.59
C ALA A 675 2.09 4.69 10.58
N GLY A 676 1.53 3.60 10.06
CA GLY A 676 0.09 3.34 10.11
C GLY A 676 -0.44 3.27 11.54
N GLU A 677 0.28 2.59 12.44
CA GLU A 677 -0.05 2.55 13.88
C GLU A 677 -0.10 3.96 14.49
N LEU A 678 0.77 4.87 14.05
CA LEU A 678 0.82 6.27 14.49
C LEU A 678 -0.15 7.20 13.74
N GLY A 679 -1.01 6.65 12.87
CA GLY A 679 -2.09 7.40 12.21
C GLY A 679 -1.78 7.89 10.79
N ILE A 680 -0.65 7.47 10.19
CA ILE A 680 -0.33 7.80 8.80
C ILE A 680 -1.06 6.84 7.86
N VAL A 681 -2.30 7.22 7.49
CA VAL A 681 -3.20 6.41 6.63
C VAL A 681 -2.57 5.95 5.31
N PRO A 682 -1.79 6.79 4.58
CA PRO A 682 -1.13 6.36 3.33
C PRO A 682 -0.25 5.10 3.46
N SER A 683 0.25 4.80 4.66
CA SER A 683 1.07 3.62 4.93
C SER A 683 0.37 2.30 4.59
N TYR A 684 -0.93 2.19 4.89
CA TYR A 684 -1.71 0.98 4.61
C TYR A 684 -1.96 0.77 3.12
N ASN A 685 -2.03 1.83 2.31
CA ASN A 685 -2.07 1.71 0.86
C ASN A 685 -0.81 1.07 0.30
N LEU A 686 0.35 1.44 0.87
CA LEU A 686 1.63 0.89 0.45
C LEU A 686 1.76 -0.58 0.85
N LEU A 687 1.49 -0.90 2.12
CA LEU A 687 1.51 -2.29 2.60
C LEU A 687 0.64 -3.20 1.73
N LYS A 688 -0.57 -2.74 1.40
CA LYS A 688 -1.49 -3.46 0.53
C LYS A 688 -0.95 -3.72 -0.87
N ARG A 689 -0.28 -2.74 -1.49
CA ARG A 689 0.35 -2.92 -2.82
C ARG A 689 1.52 -3.89 -2.79
N MET A 690 2.13 -4.11 -1.64
CA MET A 690 3.28 -4.99 -1.48
C MET A 690 2.90 -6.46 -1.18
N ASN A 691 1.64 -6.67 -0.77
CA ASN A 691 1.05 -7.97 -0.46
C ASN A 691 0.24 -8.55 -1.63
N ARG A 692 0.03 -7.76 -2.68
CA ARG A 692 -0.49 -8.18 -3.98
C ARG A 692 0.68 -8.38 -4.91
#